data_AF-A0A1Y4GX04-F1
#
_entry.id   AF-A0A1Y4GX04-F1
#
_cell.length_a   1.000
_cell.length_b   1.000
_cell.length_c   1.000
_cell.angle_alpha   90.00
_cell.angle_beta   90.00
_cell.angle_gamma   90.00
#
_symmetry.space_group_name_H-M   'P 1'
#
loop_
_entity.id
_entity.type
_entity.pdbx_description
1 polymer ?
#
loop_
_entity_poly.entity_id
_entity_poly.type
_entity_poly.pdbx_seq_one_letter_code
_entity_poly.pdbx_strand_id
1 'polypeptide(L)'
;MKQGTVKAKNMDSYYEWLSELSFDDGKKVSGEMEEAIKAHHPEKLTTARHSMILAEKRASHLFDMEGGWASHPETETPGYKWPRHIAKRIEEFQQLFGFAQTFGQEVQAAEWQEEYAIIYIGNPQASLFVVDPGKYLEFLPARSYEDISPAELKAQLLPDAQANNPTAGIISVDGNMTTTAGQAKNQLTKTEKEMQALEHEMEDVRGAKSGELAAMRAEIEAMKSKMEARKEELMAILRQKMDEMEAQKEKLEDQIYLLDSQIFAIRCYAGETVNFATIRTGKPAPVSEPVVVHQKLRFLDEELGKLASLYTIQWEDLHLFEEFLKHSPIALDTFAPNQRCIVLVRLSRTGKELGRDNSENGTYQNLLKAYDYYHGRTIGILIRNGENLYLGWTDDNYVKIDDDFVNNVVDATTDVPSDREFVFESEKKRYKENQRARKKKAMSDILSRLFVANILQGIVDHSDLMPLPEGTRFDQESPYIRYALADTWLDDGRFGNFTKIIERCNAFVTAGDMLLTVQKLVPEHDRGWGSNSWARADRPWENSRGRGEANRTHDCSVSDCTLYPVNLVEFDEPVEYAEFEQKHGTQGWVAMRDVRASFERRAARNPDYMSEVRNVEYHTEPGRRHVFVSVEKEENWRRNGVPYERRPRSNFELYEDEYINLTYMNSVWLSWVITQKKLGGWRIGGKEVDYAYAIKYLKTAMDFIREREEEEKSLITAIDPTVCEDAEWPLKLSEWKLKKGVRVITAYQAKRFVKAVQEGPGA
;
A
#
# COMPACT_ATOMS: atom_id res chain seq x y z
N MET A 1 -22.06 -16.64 -11.82
CA MET A 1 -22.40 -15.20 -11.76
C MET A 1 -22.18 -14.63 -13.15
N LYS A 2 -23.11 -13.83 -13.67
CA LYS A 2 -22.94 -13.19 -14.98
C LYS A 2 -22.08 -11.93 -14.80
N GLN A 3 -21.04 -11.80 -15.63
CA GLN A 3 -20.15 -10.63 -15.69
C GLN A 3 -20.22 -10.02 -17.09
N GLY A 4 -20.01 -8.71 -17.19
CA GLY A 4 -20.08 -8.00 -18.46
C GLY A 4 -20.19 -6.49 -18.28
N THR A 5 -20.25 -5.78 -19.40
CA THR A 5 -20.36 -4.33 -19.44
C THR A 5 -21.81 -3.89 -19.23
N VAL A 6 -21.99 -2.76 -18.56
CA VAL A 6 -23.28 -2.16 -18.23
C VAL A 6 -23.36 -0.78 -18.87
N LYS A 7 -24.52 -0.49 -19.46
CA LYS A 7 -24.84 0.86 -19.97
C LYS A 7 -26.04 1.43 -19.23
N ALA A 8 -25.97 2.72 -18.93
CA ALA A 8 -27.11 3.47 -18.38
C ALA A 8 -28.21 3.55 -19.44
N LYS A 9 -29.44 3.16 -19.07
CA LYS A 9 -30.62 3.21 -19.95
C LYS A 9 -31.62 4.24 -19.47
N ASN A 10 -31.98 4.22 -18.19
CA ASN A 10 -32.92 5.16 -17.57
C ASN A 10 -32.59 5.37 -16.09
N MET A 11 -31.43 5.93 -15.81
CA MET A 11 -30.97 6.16 -14.44
C MET A 11 -31.74 7.27 -13.72
N ASP A 12 -32.31 8.23 -14.45
CA ASP A 12 -33.11 9.31 -13.85
C ASP A 12 -34.33 8.75 -13.10
N SER A 13 -35.04 7.78 -13.68
CA SER A 13 -36.14 7.09 -12.98
C SER A 13 -35.67 6.26 -11.79
N TYR A 14 -34.42 5.77 -11.80
CA TYR A 14 -33.85 5.08 -10.63
C TYR A 14 -33.58 6.07 -9.48
N TYR A 15 -33.08 7.26 -9.80
CA TYR A 15 -32.85 8.33 -8.82
C TYR A 15 -34.16 8.85 -8.23
N GLU A 16 -35.20 9.03 -9.05
CA GLU A 16 -36.54 9.37 -8.60
C GLU A 16 -37.08 8.32 -7.63
N TRP A 17 -37.04 7.04 -8.01
CA TRP A 17 -37.48 5.94 -7.15
C TRP A 17 -36.74 5.89 -5.81
N LEU A 18 -35.41 6.04 -5.83
CA LEU A 18 -34.62 6.11 -4.61
C LEU A 18 -35.03 7.29 -3.73
N SER A 19 -35.21 8.47 -4.32
CA SER A 19 -35.54 9.70 -3.59
C SER A 19 -36.93 9.68 -2.92
N GLU A 20 -37.87 8.92 -3.48
CA GLU A 20 -39.23 8.74 -2.93
C GLU A 20 -39.30 7.61 -1.88
N LEU A 21 -38.25 6.80 -1.75
CA LEU A 21 -38.22 5.66 -0.85
C LEU A 21 -38.26 6.12 0.61
N SER A 22 -39.23 5.63 1.38
CA SER A 22 -39.30 5.89 2.82
C SER A 22 -38.29 5.02 3.59
N PHE A 23 -37.98 5.38 4.85
CA PHE A 23 -37.06 4.60 5.68
C PHE A 23 -37.56 3.17 5.94
N ASP A 24 -38.86 3.01 6.17
CA ASP A 24 -39.46 1.69 6.43
C ASP A 24 -39.53 0.84 5.15
N ASP A 25 -39.85 1.46 4.01
CA ASP A 25 -39.83 0.78 2.72
C ASP A 25 -38.40 0.38 2.32
N GLY A 26 -37.40 1.25 2.58
CA GLY A 26 -35.99 0.95 2.34
C GLY A 26 -35.50 -0.26 3.13
N LYS A 27 -35.89 -0.38 4.41
CA LYS A 27 -35.60 -1.58 5.22
C LYS A 27 -36.24 -2.84 4.66
N LYS A 28 -37.48 -2.73 4.20
CA LYS A 28 -38.21 -3.87 3.61
C LYS A 28 -37.49 -4.36 2.34
N VAL A 29 -37.14 -3.44 1.44
CA VAL A 29 -36.38 -3.75 0.23
C VAL A 29 -35.02 -4.36 0.58
N SER A 30 -34.31 -3.84 1.59
CA SER A 30 -33.05 -4.41 2.06
C SER A 30 -33.20 -5.87 2.49
N GLY A 31 -34.25 -6.19 3.25
CA GLY A 31 -34.53 -7.57 3.67
C GLY A 31 -34.81 -8.51 2.50
N GLU A 32 -35.58 -8.04 1.50
CA GLU A 32 -35.85 -8.79 0.27
C GLU A 32 -34.54 -9.05 -0.53
N MET A 33 -33.65 -8.06 -0.59
CA MET A 33 -32.34 -8.20 -1.25
C MET A 33 -31.40 -9.16 -0.51
N GLU A 34 -31.38 -9.16 0.82
CA GLU A 34 -30.60 -10.13 1.59
C GLU A 34 -31.02 -11.58 1.33
N GLU A 35 -32.34 -11.84 1.23
CA GLU A 35 -32.85 -13.17 0.89
C GLU A 35 -32.45 -13.58 -0.53
N ALA A 36 -32.54 -12.66 -1.50
CA ALA A 36 -32.11 -12.90 -2.87
C ALA A 36 -30.61 -13.20 -2.95
N ILE A 37 -29.76 -12.46 -2.23
CA ILE A 37 -28.31 -12.71 -2.17
C ILE A 37 -28.03 -14.11 -1.61
N LYS A 38 -28.67 -14.49 -0.50
CA LYS A 38 -28.49 -15.84 0.10
C LYS A 38 -28.93 -16.96 -0.83
N ALA A 39 -29.99 -16.75 -1.62
CA ALA A 39 -30.46 -17.73 -2.59
C ALA A 39 -29.43 -18.00 -3.70
N HIS A 40 -28.67 -16.99 -4.12
CA HIS A 40 -27.65 -17.11 -5.17
C HIS A 40 -26.26 -17.56 -4.66
N HIS A 41 -25.99 -17.48 -3.36
CA HIS A 41 -24.70 -17.85 -2.75
C HIS A 41 -24.86 -18.90 -1.61
N PRO A 42 -25.17 -20.18 -1.90
CA PRO A 42 -25.32 -21.20 -0.86
C PRO A 42 -24.01 -21.46 -0.09
N GLU A 43 -24.09 -21.57 1.25
CA GLU A 43 -22.99 -21.49 2.24
C GLU A 43 -21.79 -22.48 2.09
N LYS A 44 -21.76 -23.35 1.08
CA LYS A 44 -20.88 -24.53 1.02
C LYS A 44 -19.49 -24.33 0.40
N LEU A 45 -19.15 -23.14 -0.10
CA LEU A 45 -17.83 -22.86 -0.70
C LEU A 45 -17.16 -21.63 -0.07
N THR A 46 -15.88 -21.74 0.30
CA THR A 46 -15.08 -20.64 0.87
C THR A 46 -15.05 -19.40 -0.03
N THR A 47 -15.04 -19.58 -1.35
CA THR A 47 -15.09 -18.48 -2.33
C THR A 47 -16.47 -17.81 -2.42
N ALA A 48 -17.56 -18.60 -2.32
CA ALA A 48 -18.93 -18.08 -2.35
C ALA A 48 -19.24 -17.18 -1.14
N ARG A 49 -18.63 -17.48 0.02
CA ARG A 49 -18.74 -16.64 1.21
C ARG A 49 -18.21 -15.22 1.01
N HIS A 50 -17.11 -15.02 0.29
CA HIS A 50 -16.56 -13.68 0.07
C HIS A 50 -17.46 -12.83 -0.85
N SER A 51 -18.00 -13.41 -1.93
CA SER A 51 -18.91 -12.71 -2.84
C SER A 51 -20.22 -12.34 -2.14
N MET A 52 -20.76 -13.25 -1.32
CA MET A 52 -21.95 -12.99 -0.50
C MET A 52 -21.72 -11.83 0.48
N ILE A 53 -20.61 -11.85 1.23
CA ILE A 53 -20.27 -10.77 2.18
C ILE A 53 -20.13 -9.43 1.46
N LEU A 54 -19.53 -9.40 0.27
CA LEU A 54 -19.42 -8.18 -0.52
C LEU A 54 -20.80 -7.67 -0.95
N ALA A 55 -21.66 -8.54 -1.47
CA ALA A 55 -23.02 -8.20 -1.89
C ALA A 55 -23.86 -7.65 -0.73
N GLU A 56 -23.87 -8.34 0.42
CA GLU A 56 -24.58 -7.92 1.64
C GLU A 56 -24.08 -6.55 2.12
N LYS A 57 -22.76 -6.36 2.18
CA LYS A 57 -22.17 -5.08 2.58
C LYS A 57 -22.59 -3.93 1.67
N ARG A 58 -22.79 -4.19 0.37
CA ARG A 58 -23.18 -3.17 -0.63
C ARG A 58 -24.67 -2.89 -0.63
N ALA A 59 -25.51 -3.90 -0.40
CA ALA A 59 -26.92 -3.69 -0.11
C ALA A 59 -27.10 -2.85 1.16
N SER A 60 -26.41 -3.21 2.26
CA SER A 60 -26.38 -2.42 3.49
C SER A 60 -25.87 -0.99 3.27
N HIS A 61 -24.87 -0.78 2.42
CA HIS A 61 -24.40 0.58 2.15
C HIS A 61 -25.48 1.48 1.55
N LEU A 62 -26.36 0.92 0.70
CA LEU A 62 -27.49 1.62 0.12
C LEU A 62 -28.60 1.86 1.15
N PHE A 63 -28.96 0.85 1.95
CA PHE A 63 -30.17 0.88 2.78
C PHE A 63 -29.96 1.11 4.29
N ASP A 64 -28.75 0.96 4.82
CA ASP A 64 -28.44 1.21 6.23
C ASP A 64 -27.86 2.62 6.42
N MET A 65 -28.51 3.41 7.28
CA MET A 65 -28.07 4.79 7.55
C MET A 65 -26.71 4.82 8.24
N GLU A 66 -25.77 5.57 7.66
CA GLU A 66 -24.46 5.83 8.24
C GLU A 66 -24.58 6.58 9.58
N GLY A 67 -23.85 6.14 10.61
CA GLY A 67 -23.80 6.80 11.92
C GLY A 67 -24.98 6.55 12.86
N GLY A 68 -25.89 5.64 12.50
CA GLY A 68 -27.06 5.30 13.31
C GLY A 68 -28.10 6.42 13.40
N TRP A 69 -29.17 6.16 14.16
CA TRP A 69 -30.27 7.10 14.37
C TRP A 69 -30.78 7.03 15.81
N ALA A 70 -31.38 8.13 16.25
CA ALA A 70 -32.02 8.25 17.55
C ALA A 70 -33.41 8.89 17.39
N SER A 71 -34.28 8.71 18.37
CA SER A 71 -35.58 9.39 18.39
C SER A 71 -35.45 10.89 18.65
N HIS A 72 -34.36 11.34 19.27
CA HIS A 72 -34.02 12.74 19.50
C HIS A 72 -32.50 12.92 19.60
N PRO A 73 -31.96 14.12 19.25
CA PRO A 73 -32.64 15.30 18.70
C PRO A 73 -33.17 15.09 17.27
N GLU A 74 -34.00 16.01 16.74
CA GLU A 74 -34.63 15.88 15.41
C GLU A 74 -33.62 15.58 14.29
N THR A 75 -32.42 16.15 14.38
CA THR A 75 -31.30 15.94 13.45
C THR A 75 -30.78 14.50 13.39
N GLU A 76 -31.08 13.71 14.42
CA GLU A 76 -30.70 12.29 14.54
C GLU A 76 -31.83 11.34 14.16
N THR A 77 -33.02 11.86 13.83
CA THR A 77 -34.18 11.05 13.48
C THR A 77 -34.08 10.44 12.09
N PRO A 78 -34.71 9.28 11.84
CA PRO A 78 -34.78 8.69 10.50
C PRO A 78 -35.38 9.63 9.46
N GLY A 79 -36.45 10.36 9.80
CA GLY A 79 -37.10 11.30 8.87
C GLY A 79 -36.18 12.45 8.41
N TYR A 80 -35.23 12.87 9.25
CA TYR A 80 -34.24 13.89 8.88
C TYR A 80 -33.02 13.29 8.16
N LYS A 81 -32.50 12.14 8.63
CA LYS A 81 -31.27 11.53 8.11
C LYS A 81 -31.48 10.76 6.81
N TRP A 82 -32.60 10.07 6.65
CA TRP A 82 -32.85 9.16 5.53
C TRP A 82 -32.81 9.86 4.17
N PRO A 83 -33.52 10.99 3.94
CA PRO A 83 -33.46 11.67 2.64
C PRO A 83 -32.04 12.16 2.30
N ARG A 84 -31.26 12.58 3.30
CA ARG A 84 -29.86 13.00 3.13
C ARG A 84 -28.94 11.83 2.82
N HIS A 85 -29.15 10.70 3.47
CA HIS A 85 -28.42 9.46 3.19
C HIS A 85 -28.65 9.02 1.74
N ILE A 86 -29.91 8.99 1.30
CA ILE A 86 -30.28 8.63 -0.08
C ILE A 86 -29.74 9.63 -1.09
N ALA A 87 -29.85 10.93 -0.83
CA ALA A 87 -29.27 11.96 -1.70
C ALA A 87 -27.77 11.74 -1.92
N LYS A 88 -27.03 11.43 -0.84
CA LYS A 88 -25.61 11.06 -0.91
C LYS A 88 -25.37 9.79 -1.74
N ARG A 89 -26.24 8.77 -1.64
CA ARG A 89 -26.14 7.56 -2.49
C ARG A 89 -26.38 7.88 -3.96
N ILE A 90 -27.36 8.73 -4.27
CA ILE A 90 -27.64 9.17 -5.64
C ILE A 90 -26.43 9.93 -6.22
N GLU A 91 -25.79 10.80 -5.44
CA GLU A 91 -24.56 11.48 -5.85
C GLU A 91 -23.45 10.49 -6.22
N GLU A 92 -23.29 9.38 -5.49
CA GLU A 92 -22.30 8.34 -5.82
C GLU A 92 -22.59 7.67 -7.18
N PHE A 93 -23.87 7.39 -7.50
CA PHE A 93 -24.23 6.88 -8.82
C PHE A 93 -23.96 7.90 -9.93
N GLN A 94 -24.30 9.17 -9.70
CA GLN A 94 -24.06 10.25 -10.66
C GLN A 94 -22.56 10.45 -10.90
N GLN A 95 -21.75 10.37 -9.85
CA GLN A 95 -20.28 10.41 -9.95
C GLN A 95 -19.74 9.23 -10.76
N LEU A 96 -20.20 8.00 -10.48
CA LEU A 96 -19.75 6.81 -11.20
C LEU A 96 -20.07 6.88 -12.70
N PHE A 97 -21.31 7.17 -13.08
CA PHE A 97 -21.69 7.28 -14.49
C PHE A 97 -21.12 8.53 -15.17
N GLY A 98 -21.01 9.64 -14.45
CA GLY A 98 -20.38 10.87 -14.94
C GLY A 98 -18.89 10.68 -15.24
N PHE A 99 -18.16 9.98 -14.36
CA PHE A 99 -16.77 9.61 -14.58
C PHE A 99 -16.61 8.69 -15.79
N ALA A 100 -17.43 7.62 -15.87
CA ALA A 100 -17.44 6.71 -17.01
C ALA A 100 -17.67 7.44 -18.34
N GLN A 101 -18.63 8.37 -18.39
CA GLN A 101 -18.92 9.15 -19.58
C GLN A 101 -17.80 10.14 -19.93
N THR A 102 -17.25 10.83 -18.94
CA THR A 102 -16.23 11.88 -19.14
C THR A 102 -14.92 11.31 -19.69
N PHE A 103 -14.50 10.15 -19.19
CA PHE A 103 -13.25 9.50 -19.57
C PHE A 103 -13.44 8.32 -20.53
N GLY A 104 -14.66 8.09 -21.01
CA GLY A 104 -14.98 7.01 -21.94
C GLY A 104 -14.73 5.62 -21.37
N GLN A 105 -14.85 5.44 -20.05
CA GLN A 105 -14.64 4.17 -19.39
C GLN A 105 -15.94 3.34 -19.35
N GLU A 106 -15.79 2.02 -19.31
CA GLU A 106 -16.93 1.10 -19.25
C GLU A 106 -17.27 0.74 -17.80
N VAL A 107 -18.56 0.81 -17.46
CA VAL A 107 -19.06 0.29 -16.18
C VAL A 107 -19.21 -1.22 -16.31
N GLN A 108 -18.66 -1.97 -15.37
CA GLN A 108 -18.66 -3.43 -15.32
C GLN A 108 -19.65 -3.92 -14.26
N ALA A 109 -20.30 -5.06 -14.50
CA ALA A 109 -21.05 -5.80 -13.50
C ALA A 109 -20.18 -6.90 -12.89
N ALA A 110 -19.93 -6.83 -11.58
CA ALA A 110 -19.27 -7.90 -10.83
C ALA A 110 -20.21 -9.11 -10.71
N GLU A 111 -21.50 -8.81 -10.53
CA GLU A 111 -22.57 -9.77 -10.48
C GLU A 111 -23.83 -9.14 -11.06
N TRP A 112 -24.51 -9.90 -11.92
CA TRP A 112 -25.80 -9.53 -12.49
C TRP A 112 -26.81 -10.65 -12.25
N GLN A 113 -27.85 -10.35 -11.49
CA GLN A 113 -29.04 -11.17 -11.23
C GLN A 113 -30.30 -10.43 -11.72
N GLU A 114 -31.46 -11.07 -11.61
CA GLU A 114 -32.73 -10.44 -12.03
C GLU A 114 -33.16 -9.34 -11.05
N GLU A 115 -32.97 -9.60 -9.76
CA GLU A 115 -33.36 -8.76 -8.63
C GLU A 115 -32.33 -7.68 -8.31
N TYR A 116 -31.05 -7.95 -8.54
CA TYR A 116 -29.97 -7.00 -8.24
C TYR A 116 -28.76 -7.11 -9.17
N ALA A 117 -27.99 -6.03 -9.24
CA ALA A 117 -26.66 -6.02 -9.83
C ALA A 117 -25.66 -5.29 -8.94
N ILE A 118 -24.41 -5.71 -9.02
CA ILE A 118 -23.26 -5.04 -8.39
C ILE A 118 -22.41 -4.47 -9.51
N ILE A 119 -22.32 -3.14 -9.59
CA ILE A 119 -21.63 -2.43 -10.66
C ILE A 119 -20.39 -1.70 -10.15
N TYR A 120 -19.36 -1.59 -10.97
CA TYR A 120 -18.10 -0.91 -10.67
C TYR A 120 -17.43 -0.47 -11.98
N ILE A 121 -16.31 0.24 -11.92
CA ILE A 121 -15.50 0.55 -13.12
C ILE A 121 -14.24 -0.31 -13.11
N GLY A 122 -13.23 0.04 -12.31
CA GLY A 122 -11.98 -0.73 -12.18
C GLY A 122 -11.80 -1.42 -10.82
N ASN A 123 -12.47 -0.97 -9.75
CA ASN A 123 -12.37 -1.56 -8.42
C ASN A 123 -13.66 -2.29 -7.98
N PRO A 124 -13.72 -3.63 -8.03
CA PRO A 124 -14.88 -4.39 -7.54
C PRO A 124 -15.12 -4.20 -6.04
N GLN A 125 -14.09 -3.86 -5.26
CA GLN A 125 -14.23 -3.61 -3.84
C GLN A 125 -14.93 -2.29 -3.56
N ALA A 126 -15.05 -1.37 -4.51
CA ALA A 126 -15.71 -0.08 -4.40
C ALA A 126 -16.98 0.00 -5.28
N SER A 127 -17.70 -1.12 -5.39
CA SER A 127 -18.89 -1.24 -6.22
C SER A 127 -20.14 -0.55 -5.64
N LEU A 128 -21.12 -0.31 -6.49
CA LEU A 128 -22.48 0.12 -6.13
C LEU A 128 -23.49 -1.01 -6.33
N PHE A 129 -24.57 -0.99 -5.54
CA PHE A 129 -25.63 -1.99 -5.58
C PHE A 129 -26.87 -1.41 -6.26
N VAL A 130 -27.39 -2.09 -7.28
CA VAL A 130 -28.57 -1.64 -8.04
C VAL A 130 -29.69 -2.67 -7.88
N VAL A 131 -30.87 -2.20 -7.47
CA VAL A 131 -32.10 -3.00 -7.39
C VAL A 131 -32.81 -2.99 -8.73
N ASP A 132 -33.36 -4.14 -9.12
CA ASP A 132 -34.07 -4.35 -10.39
C ASP A 132 -33.28 -3.80 -11.60
N PRO A 133 -32.02 -4.22 -11.79
CA PRO A 133 -31.11 -3.58 -12.73
C PRO A 133 -31.64 -3.58 -14.16
N GLY A 134 -32.42 -4.60 -14.57
CA GLY A 134 -33.02 -4.66 -15.91
C GLY A 134 -34.01 -3.53 -16.26
N LYS A 135 -34.54 -2.81 -15.27
CA LYS A 135 -35.40 -1.64 -15.50
C LYS A 135 -34.59 -0.41 -15.92
N TYR A 136 -33.40 -0.23 -15.35
CA TYR A 136 -32.62 1.02 -15.38
C TYR A 136 -31.33 0.92 -16.20
N LEU A 137 -30.82 -0.30 -16.37
CA LEU A 137 -29.53 -0.61 -16.96
C LEU A 137 -29.69 -1.61 -18.12
N GLU A 138 -28.77 -1.54 -19.07
CA GLU A 138 -28.59 -2.51 -20.14
C GLU A 138 -27.34 -3.35 -19.86
N PHE A 139 -27.50 -4.67 -19.79
CA PHE A 139 -26.39 -5.60 -19.58
C PHE A 139 -25.92 -6.20 -20.90
N LEU A 140 -24.64 -6.00 -21.18
CA LEU A 140 -23.94 -6.59 -22.31
C LEU A 140 -23.04 -7.70 -21.75
N PRO A 141 -23.44 -8.98 -21.90
CA PRO A 141 -22.66 -10.09 -21.35
C PRO A 141 -21.25 -10.10 -21.96
N ALA A 142 -20.24 -10.37 -21.13
CA ALA A 142 -18.88 -10.54 -21.60
C ALA A 142 -18.82 -11.64 -22.69
N ARG A 143 -18.01 -11.43 -23.73
CA ARG A 143 -17.75 -12.47 -24.73
C ARG A 143 -17.14 -13.68 -24.03
N SER A 144 -17.82 -14.83 -24.12
CA SER A 144 -17.28 -16.09 -23.60
C SER A 144 -16.29 -16.67 -24.61
N TYR A 145 -15.10 -17.01 -24.12
CA TYR A 145 -14.04 -17.67 -24.89
C TYR A 145 -13.84 -19.13 -24.43
N GLU A 146 -14.73 -19.67 -23.60
CA GLU A 146 -14.56 -20.99 -22.99
C GLU A 146 -14.56 -22.14 -24.03
N ASP A 147 -15.32 -21.98 -25.11
CA ASP A 147 -15.45 -22.98 -26.17
C ASP A 147 -14.52 -22.76 -27.37
N ILE A 148 -13.65 -21.75 -27.30
CA ILE A 148 -12.74 -21.39 -28.39
C ILE A 148 -11.32 -21.75 -27.96
N SER A 149 -10.58 -22.49 -28.81
CA SER A 149 -9.17 -22.77 -28.53
C SER A 149 -8.31 -21.51 -28.73
N PRO A 150 -7.18 -21.37 -28.02
CA PRO A 150 -6.26 -20.25 -28.23
C PRO A 150 -5.79 -20.10 -29.70
N ALA A 151 -5.66 -21.21 -30.42
CA ALA A 151 -5.30 -21.22 -31.84
C ALA A 151 -6.41 -20.64 -32.74
N GLU A 152 -7.67 -21.02 -32.51
CA GLU A 152 -8.83 -20.47 -33.23
C GLU A 152 -9.06 -19.00 -32.88
N LEU A 153 -8.88 -18.62 -31.61
CA LEU A 153 -9.01 -17.23 -31.16
C LEU A 153 -7.98 -16.33 -31.84
N LYS A 154 -6.72 -16.78 -31.93
CA LYS A 154 -5.66 -16.08 -32.65
C LYS A 154 -6.02 -15.89 -34.12
N ALA A 155 -6.58 -16.90 -34.78
CA ALA A 155 -6.99 -16.81 -36.18
C ALA A 155 -8.19 -15.84 -36.40
N GLN A 156 -9.12 -15.77 -35.44
CA GLN A 156 -10.30 -14.89 -35.53
C GLN A 156 -9.97 -13.42 -35.26
N LEU A 157 -9.18 -13.15 -34.21
CA LEU A 157 -8.87 -11.78 -33.80
C LEU A 157 -7.70 -11.18 -34.59
N LEU A 158 -6.80 -12.02 -35.14
CA LEU A 158 -5.55 -11.58 -35.79
C LEU A 158 -5.35 -12.24 -37.17
N PRO A 159 -6.26 -12.02 -38.15
CA PRO A 159 -6.21 -12.68 -39.45
C PRO A 159 -4.94 -12.34 -40.26
N ASP A 160 -4.40 -11.13 -40.12
CA ASP A 160 -3.21 -10.66 -40.86
C ASP A 160 -1.87 -11.08 -40.24
N ALA A 161 -1.87 -11.61 -39.00
CA ALA A 161 -0.67 -12.07 -38.32
C ALA A 161 -0.03 -13.31 -38.99
N GLN A 162 -0.73 -13.98 -39.90
CA GLN A 162 -0.19 -15.09 -40.69
C GLN A 162 0.51 -14.65 -41.98
N ALA A 163 0.31 -13.42 -42.46
CA ALA A 163 0.61 -13.10 -43.85
C ALA A 163 2.01 -12.50 -44.11
N ASN A 164 2.64 -11.74 -43.20
CA ASN A 164 3.95 -11.12 -43.49
C ASN A 164 4.67 -10.45 -42.29
N ASN A 165 4.88 -11.11 -41.12
CA ASN A 165 5.91 -10.63 -40.17
C ASN A 165 6.34 -11.70 -39.12
N PRO A 166 7.58 -11.63 -38.58
CA PRO A 166 8.13 -12.60 -37.63
C PRO A 166 7.63 -12.34 -36.18
N THR A 167 6.32 -12.35 -35.95
CA THR A 167 5.65 -12.12 -34.65
C THR A 167 5.80 -13.28 -33.64
N ALA A 168 6.75 -14.18 -33.85
CA ALA A 168 6.97 -15.38 -33.03
C ALA A 168 7.44 -15.11 -31.57
N GLY A 169 7.82 -13.88 -31.22
CA GLY A 169 8.37 -13.57 -29.89
C GLY A 169 7.41 -12.97 -28.86
N ILE A 170 6.20 -12.53 -29.24
CA ILE A 170 5.23 -11.90 -28.30
C ILE A 170 3.88 -12.66 -28.28
N ILE A 171 3.86 -13.93 -28.71
CA ILE A 171 2.87 -14.92 -28.23
C ILE A 171 3.60 -16.27 -28.16
N SER A 172 4.11 -16.65 -26.98
CA SER A 172 4.61 -18.02 -26.76
C SER A 172 4.51 -18.45 -25.30
N VAL A 173 3.30 -18.84 -24.93
CA VAL A 173 3.07 -20.06 -24.19
C VAL A 173 2.39 -20.97 -25.22
N ASP A 174 2.98 -22.10 -25.62
CA ASP A 174 2.57 -22.99 -26.72
C ASP A 174 1.18 -22.71 -27.35
N GLY A 175 1.15 -21.84 -28.37
CA GLY A 175 -0.07 -21.39 -29.07
C GLY A 175 -0.70 -22.44 -30.00
N ASN A 176 -0.27 -23.69 -29.91
CA ASN A 176 -0.80 -24.84 -30.68
C ASN A 176 -1.70 -25.75 -29.84
N MET A 177 -2.18 -25.28 -28.68
CA MET A 177 -3.16 -26.03 -27.90
C MET A 177 -4.52 -26.01 -28.60
N THR A 178 -5.01 -27.20 -28.94
CA THR A 178 -6.34 -27.43 -29.53
C THR A 178 -7.42 -27.67 -28.47
N THR A 179 -7.03 -27.87 -27.21
CA THR A 179 -7.95 -28.06 -26.07
C THR A 179 -8.55 -26.72 -25.64
N THR A 180 -9.86 -26.68 -25.42
CA THR A 180 -10.56 -25.47 -24.96
C THR A 180 -10.61 -25.38 -23.43
N ALA A 181 -10.74 -24.16 -22.89
CA ALA A 181 -10.88 -23.96 -21.44
C ALA A 181 -12.13 -24.66 -20.88
N GLY A 182 -13.23 -24.69 -21.65
CA GLY A 182 -14.47 -25.38 -21.32
C GLY A 182 -14.30 -26.90 -21.24
N GLN A 183 -13.52 -27.51 -22.14
CA GLN A 183 -13.20 -28.95 -22.07
C GLN A 183 -12.40 -29.29 -20.80
N ALA A 184 -11.42 -28.46 -20.44
CA ALA A 184 -10.63 -28.65 -19.23
C ALA A 184 -11.47 -28.47 -17.94
N LYS A 185 -12.34 -27.46 -17.88
CA LYS A 185 -13.29 -27.25 -16.76
C LYS A 185 -14.28 -28.40 -16.61
N ASN A 186 -14.78 -28.94 -17.72
CA ASN A 186 -15.66 -30.12 -17.70
C ASN A 186 -14.95 -31.38 -17.18
N GLN A 187 -13.67 -31.56 -17.53
CA GLN A 187 -12.87 -32.64 -16.95
C GLN A 187 -12.63 -32.43 -15.46
N LEU A 188 -12.29 -31.21 -15.03
CA LEU A 188 -12.07 -30.88 -13.62
C LEU A 188 -13.32 -31.18 -12.77
N THR A 189 -14.49 -30.69 -13.18
CA THR A 189 -15.76 -30.92 -12.47
C THR A 189 -16.15 -32.40 -12.41
N LYS A 190 -15.79 -33.18 -13.43
CA LYS A 190 -15.96 -34.64 -13.42
C LYS A 190 -15.04 -35.29 -12.38
N THR A 191 -13.75 -34.93 -12.37
CA THR A 191 -12.77 -35.44 -11.39
C THR A 191 -13.16 -35.06 -9.95
N GLU A 192 -13.67 -33.84 -9.72
CA GLU A 192 -14.16 -33.42 -8.40
C GLU A 192 -15.36 -34.22 -7.92
N LYS A 193 -16.32 -34.53 -8.81
CA LYS A 193 -17.46 -35.40 -8.47
C LYS A 193 -17.00 -36.82 -8.14
N GLU A 194 -16.02 -37.33 -8.88
CA GLU A 194 -15.43 -38.64 -8.62
C GLU A 194 -14.65 -38.66 -7.29
N MET A 195 -13.96 -37.57 -6.93
CA MET A 195 -13.30 -37.43 -5.61
C MET A 195 -14.32 -37.41 -4.48
N GLN A 196 -15.42 -36.65 -4.62
CA GLN A 196 -16.49 -36.63 -3.62
C GLN A 196 -17.14 -38.02 -3.44
N ALA A 197 -17.28 -38.79 -4.53
CA ALA A 197 -17.77 -40.16 -4.47
C ALA A 197 -16.79 -41.09 -3.73
N LEU A 198 -15.47 -40.95 -3.97
CA LEU A 198 -14.43 -41.70 -3.26
C LEU A 198 -14.35 -41.32 -1.77
N GLU A 199 -14.49 -40.05 -1.41
CA GLU A 199 -14.55 -39.61 -0.02
C GLU A 199 -15.76 -40.21 0.71
N HIS A 200 -16.93 -40.24 0.05
CA HIS A 200 -18.11 -40.91 0.58
C HIS A 200 -17.88 -42.40 0.76
N GLU A 201 -17.24 -43.07 -0.21
CA GLU A 201 -16.88 -44.49 -0.13
C GLU A 201 -15.90 -44.77 1.01
N MET A 202 -14.91 -43.89 1.24
CA MET A 202 -13.99 -43.97 2.37
C MET A 202 -14.71 -43.84 3.71
N GLU A 203 -15.70 -42.96 3.81
CA GLU A 203 -16.50 -42.79 5.04
C GLU A 203 -17.42 -44.00 5.30
N ASP A 204 -18.01 -44.57 4.24
CA ASP A 204 -18.81 -45.80 4.32
C ASP A 204 -17.95 -47.00 4.78
N VAL A 205 -16.73 -47.14 4.25
CA VAL A 205 -15.75 -48.16 4.66
C VAL A 205 -15.27 -47.92 6.10
N ARG A 206 -15.08 -46.65 6.49
CA ARG A 206 -14.68 -46.25 7.86
C ARG A 206 -15.78 -46.59 8.88
N GLY A 207 -17.04 -46.32 8.53
CA GLY A 207 -18.24 -46.51 9.36
C GLY A 207 -18.77 -47.95 9.47
N ALA A 208 -18.18 -48.91 8.75
CA ALA A 208 -18.48 -50.35 8.84
C ALA A 208 -19.99 -50.69 8.81
N LYS A 209 -20.74 -50.13 7.85
CA LYS A 209 -22.14 -50.52 7.60
C LYS A 209 -22.23 -51.70 6.63
N SER A 210 -21.58 -52.82 6.93
CA SER A 210 -21.89 -54.10 6.26
C SER A 210 -22.80 -54.92 7.17
N GLY A 211 -24.02 -55.14 6.68
CA GLY A 211 -25.07 -55.83 7.41
C GLY A 211 -24.77 -57.31 7.61
N GLU A 212 -25.34 -57.79 8.72
CA GLU A 212 -25.68 -59.19 9.05
C GLU A 212 -24.56 -60.06 9.63
N LEU A 213 -24.44 -59.96 10.96
CA LEU A 213 -23.75 -60.90 11.83
C LEU A 213 -24.72 -61.44 12.87
N ALA A 214 -24.98 -62.75 12.87
CA ALA A 214 -25.30 -63.49 14.09
C ALA A 214 -25.27 -65.03 13.89
N ALA A 215 -24.09 -65.65 13.78
CA ALA A 215 -23.97 -67.10 14.06
C ALA A 215 -22.59 -67.68 14.42
N MET A 216 -21.45 -67.00 14.33
CA MET A 216 -20.16 -67.72 14.45
C MET A 216 -19.08 -66.98 15.25
N ARG A 217 -19.30 -66.82 16.56
CA ARG A 217 -18.45 -66.06 17.52
C ARG A 217 -17.00 -66.53 17.71
N ALA A 218 -16.56 -67.59 17.05
CA ALA A 218 -15.14 -67.98 17.01
C ALA A 218 -14.50 -67.73 15.63
N GLU A 219 -15.26 -67.83 14.53
CA GLU A 219 -14.82 -67.35 13.21
C GLU A 219 -14.81 -65.82 13.16
N ILE A 220 -15.66 -65.14 13.94
CA ILE A 220 -15.76 -63.67 13.99
C ILE A 220 -14.46 -63.00 14.41
N GLU A 221 -13.63 -63.58 15.28
CA GLU A 221 -12.38 -62.90 15.71
C GLU A 221 -11.27 -63.02 14.64
N ALA A 222 -11.16 -64.19 13.99
CA ALA A 222 -10.26 -64.40 12.85
C ALA A 222 -10.78 -63.74 11.55
N MET A 223 -12.09 -63.63 11.41
CA MET A 223 -12.75 -62.92 10.31
C MET A 223 -12.71 -61.40 10.55
N LYS A 224 -12.75 -60.92 11.80
CA LYS A 224 -12.50 -59.51 12.16
C LYS A 224 -11.08 -59.11 11.79
N SER A 225 -10.06 -59.89 12.14
CA SER A 225 -8.68 -59.55 11.75
C SER A 225 -8.50 -59.58 10.22
N LYS A 226 -9.14 -60.52 9.51
CA LYS A 226 -9.20 -60.51 8.05
C LYS A 226 -10.03 -59.35 7.47
N MET A 227 -11.11 -58.93 8.13
CA MET A 227 -11.94 -57.79 7.73
C MET A 227 -11.23 -56.47 8.00
N GLU A 228 -10.47 -56.35 9.09
CA GLU A 228 -9.62 -55.21 9.41
C GLU A 228 -8.46 -55.12 8.43
N ALA A 229 -7.77 -56.24 8.13
CA ALA A 229 -6.73 -56.27 7.10
C ALA A 229 -7.29 -55.91 5.71
N ARG A 230 -8.48 -56.43 5.35
CA ARG A 230 -9.13 -56.10 4.08
C ARG A 230 -9.64 -54.66 4.04
N LYS A 231 -10.10 -54.12 5.18
CA LYS A 231 -10.47 -52.71 5.34
C LYS A 231 -9.24 -51.82 5.21
N GLU A 232 -8.11 -52.18 5.80
CA GLU A 232 -6.84 -51.46 5.66
C GLU A 232 -6.32 -51.51 4.22
N GLU A 233 -6.40 -52.66 3.55
CA GLU A 233 -6.02 -52.81 2.14
C GLU A 233 -6.93 -51.98 1.22
N LEU A 234 -8.25 -52.04 1.41
CA LEU A 234 -9.22 -51.19 0.69
C LEU A 234 -8.97 -49.71 0.95
N MET A 235 -8.72 -49.31 2.21
CA MET A 235 -8.40 -47.93 2.56
C MET A 235 -7.07 -47.48 1.95
N ALA A 236 -6.07 -48.35 1.84
CA ALA A 236 -4.81 -48.05 1.19
C ALA A 236 -5.00 -47.83 -0.33
N ILE A 237 -5.79 -48.68 -0.98
CA ILE A 237 -6.14 -48.53 -2.41
C ILE A 237 -6.96 -47.25 -2.64
N LEU A 238 -7.94 -46.95 -1.78
CA LEU A 238 -8.74 -45.73 -1.88
C LEU A 238 -7.90 -44.47 -1.66
N ARG A 239 -6.96 -44.50 -0.70
CA ARG A 239 -5.99 -43.40 -0.51
C ARG A 239 -5.09 -43.20 -1.72
N GLN A 240 -4.56 -44.29 -2.29
CA GLN A 240 -3.74 -44.20 -3.51
C GLN A 240 -4.54 -43.61 -4.68
N LYS A 241 -5.80 -44.02 -4.86
CA LYS A 241 -6.68 -43.45 -5.89
C LYS A 241 -6.99 -41.98 -5.64
N MET A 242 -7.22 -41.59 -4.39
CA MET A 242 -7.41 -40.18 -4.02
C MET A 242 -6.17 -39.34 -4.32
N ASP A 243 -4.97 -39.84 -3.99
CA ASP A 243 -3.72 -39.14 -4.30
C ASP A 243 -3.50 -39.00 -5.82
N GLU A 244 -3.81 -40.04 -6.60
CA GLU A 244 -3.75 -39.99 -8.07
C GLU A 244 -4.75 -38.98 -8.66
N MET A 245 -5.96 -38.93 -8.10
CA MET A 245 -7.02 -37.98 -8.52
C MET A 245 -6.71 -36.54 -8.11
N GLU A 246 -6.15 -36.31 -6.92
CA GLU A 246 -5.65 -35.00 -6.50
C GLU A 246 -4.56 -34.49 -7.45
N ALA A 247 -3.64 -35.36 -7.88
CA ALA A 247 -2.60 -35.00 -8.86
C ALA A 247 -3.18 -34.69 -10.25
N GLN A 248 -4.23 -35.40 -10.69
CA GLN A 248 -4.94 -35.09 -11.93
C GLN A 248 -5.69 -33.76 -11.85
N LYS A 249 -6.38 -33.50 -10.72
CA LYS A 249 -7.03 -32.22 -10.43
C LYS A 249 -6.02 -31.07 -10.51
N GLU A 250 -4.86 -31.22 -9.87
CA GLU A 250 -3.78 -30.23 -9.90
C GLU A 250 -3.30 -29.93 -11.33
N LYS A 251 -3.10 -30.98 -12.14
CA LYS A 251 -2.68 -30.82 -13.54
C LYS A 251 -3.74 -30.08 -14.38
N LEU A 252 -5.02 -30.37 -14.17
CA LEU A 252 -6.11 -29.71 -14.88
C LEU A 252 -6.25 -28.24 -14.46
N GLU A 253 -6.13 -27.92 -13.17
CA GLU A 253 -6.11 -26.53 -12.68
C GLU A 253 -4.98 -25.71 -13.30
N ASP A 254 -3.79 -26.30 -13.39
CA ASP A 254 -2.62 -25.62 -13.96
C ASP A 254 -2.76 -25.45 -15.49
N GLN A 255 -3.40 -26.40 -16.18
CA GLN A 255 -3.75 -26.25 -17.60
C GLN A 255 -4.79 -25.16 -17.86
N ILE A 256 -5.84 -25.08 -17.02
CA ILE A 256 -6.85 -24.03 -17.11
C ILE A 256 -6.20 -22.66 -16.92
N TYR A 257 -5.35 -22.51 -15.90
CA TYR A 257 -4.62 -21.27 -15.66
C TYR A 257 -3.77 -20.85 -16.87
N LEU A 258 -3.10 -21.81 -17.52
CA LEU A 258 -2.31 -21.56 -18.71
C LEU A 258 -3.16 -21.10 -19.91
N LEU A 259 -4.28 -21.78 -20.16
CA LEU A 259 -5.22 -21.46 -21.24
C LEU A 259 -5.86 -20.08 -21.04
N ASP A 260 -6.33 -19.79 -19.82
CA ASP A 260 -6.91 -18.48 -19.48
C ASP A 260 -5.89 -17.35 -19.68
N SER A 261 -4.62 -17.60 -19.31
CA SER A 261 -3.52 -16.66 -19.53
C SER A 261 -3.22 -16.42 -21.01
N GLN A 262 -3.26 -17.48 -21.84
CA GLN A 262 -3.08 -17.36 -23.29
C GLN A 262 -4.21 -16.56 -23.94
N ILE A 263 -5.47 -16.86 -23.59
CA ILE A 263 -6.64 -16.13 -24.07
C ILE A 263 -6.51 -14.65 -23.71
N PHE A 264 -6.10 -14.35 -22.47
CA PHE A 264 -5.91 -12.97 -22.03
C PHE A 264 -4.77 -12.26 -22.78
N ALA A 265 -3.65 -12.93 -23.06
CA ALA A 265 -2.57 -12.38 -23.88
C ALA A 265 -3.03 -12.01 -25.30
N ILE A 266 -3.83 -12.88 -25.95
CA ILE A 266 -4.37 -12.61 -27.29
C ILE A 266 -5.31 -11.40 -27.25
N ARG A 267 -6.19 -11.30 -26.25
CA ARG A 267 -7.08 -10.16 -26.07
C ARG A 267 -6.32 -8.86 -25.82
N CYS A 268 -5.21 -8.92 -25.08
CA CYS A 268 -4.31 -7.79 -24.85
C CYS A 268 -3.72 -7.26 -26.16
N TYR A 269 -3.23 -8.15 -27.02
CA TYR A 269 -2.66 -7.76 -28.31
C TYR A 269 -3.74 -7.22 -29.27
N ALA A 270 -4.94 -7.82 -29.28
CA ALA A 270 -6.06 -7.35 -30.09
C ALA A 270 -6.64 -5.99 -29.62
N GLY A 271 -6.21 -5.47 -28.47
CA GLY A 271 -6.71 -4.21 -27.92
C GLY A 271 -8.10 -4.31 -27.27
N GLU A 272 -8.60 -5.52 -26.97
CA GLU A 272 -9.91 -5.71 -26.32
C GLU A 272 -9.89 -5.51 -24.80
N THR A 273 -8.70 -5.39 -24.17
CA THR A 273 -8.57 -5.40 -22.70
C THR A 273 -8.44 -4.02 -22.06
N VAL A 274 -7.91 -3.02 -22.77
CA VAL A 274 -7.65 -1.68 -22.22
C VAL A 274 -8.25 -0.62 -23.13
N ASN A 275 -9.09 0.23 -22.56
CA ASN A 275 -9.58 1.43 -23.24
C ASN A 275 -8.74 2.64 -22.80
N PHE A 276 -8.27 3.44 -23.77
CA PHE A 276 -7.44 4.61 -23.53
C PHE A 276 -8.27 5.90 -23.58
N ALA A 277 -8.40 6.56 -22.44
CA ALA A 277 -9.01 7.87 -22.33
C ALA A 277 -8.06 8.95 -22.86
N THR A 278 -8.56 9.88 -23.66
CA THR A 278 -7.79 11.04 -24.11
C THR A 278 -7.83 12.14 -23.05
N ILE A 279 -6.67 12.44 -22.45
CA ILE A 279 -6.55 13.43 -21.36
C ILE A 279 -6.19 14.81 -21.91
N ARG A 280 -5.24 14.85 -22.85
CA ARG A 280 -4.84 16.07 -23.56
C ARG A 280 -4.84 15.84 -25.06
N THR A 281 -5.26 16.87 -25.80
CA THR A 281 -5.16 16.94 -27.26
C THR A 281 -4.29 18.13 -27.65
N GLY A 282 -3.40 17.91 -28.61
CA GLY A 282 -2.45 18.92 -29.08
C GLY A 282 -1.60 18.39 -30.23
N LYS A 283 -0.47 19.04 -30.48
CA LYS A 283 0.40 18.67 -31.60
C LYS A 283 1.15 17.36 -31.32
N PRO A 284 1.10 16.36 -32.23
CA PRO A 284 1.89 15.14 -32.08
C PRO A 284 3.38 15.42 -32.27
N ALA A 285 4.22 14.63 -31.59
CA ALA A 285 5.67 14.69 -31.77
C ALA A 285 6.09 14.07 -33.12
N PRO A 286 7.27 14.43 -33.67
CA PRO A 286 7.79 13.80 -34.89
C PRO A 286 7.97 12.29 -34.71
N VAL A 287 7.63 11.51 -35.75
CA VAL A 287 7.75 10.03 -35.73
C VAL A 287 9.22 9.57 -35.58
N SER A 288 10.17 10.42 -35.96
CA SER A 288 11.61 10.19 -35.77
C SER A 288 12.08 10.26 -34.32
N GLU A 289 11.31 10.91 -33.44
CA GLU A 289 11.64 10.99 -32.01
C GLU A 289 11.47 9.59 -31.38
N PRO A 290 12.45 9.07 -30.63
CA PRO A 290 12.36 7.76 -30.01
C PRO A 290 11.33 7.74 -28.89
N VAL A 291 10.58 6.64 -28.79
CA VAL A 291 9.69 6.36 -27.68
C VAL A 291 10.53 5.87 -26.50
N VAL A 292 10.42 6.56 -25.36
CA VAL A 292 11.06 6.15 -24.11
C VAL A 292 10.06 5.36 -23.26
N VAL A 293 10.35 4.08 -23.03
CA VAL A 293 9.55 3.23 -22.14
C VAL A 293 10.18 3.23 -20.75
N HIS A 294 9.48 3.82 -19.79
CA HIS A 294 9.90 3.84 -18.39
C HIS A 294 9.57 2.49 -17.74
N GLN A 295 10.60 1.70 -17.44
CA GLN A 295 10.43 0.35 -16.88
C GLN A 295 10.13 0.34 -15.37
N LYS A 296 10.25 1.50 -14.71
CA LYS A 296 9.96 1.63 -13.29
C LYS A 296 8.49 1.99 -13.08
N LEU A 297 7.80 1.21 -12.26
CA LEU A 297 6.43 1.52 -11.85
C LEU A 297 6.44 2.78 -10.98
N ARG A 298 5.67 3.81 -11.38
CA ARG A 298 5.50 5.03 -10.57
C ARG A 298 4.28 4.89 -9.67
N PHE A 299 4.44 5.22 -8.39
CA PHE A 299 3.32 5.24 -7.45
C PHE A 299 2.75 6.65 -7.36
N LEU A 300 1.45 6.80 -7.62
CA LEU A 300 0.78 8.10 -7.66
C LEU A 300 0.85 8.81 -6.31
N ASP A 301 0.60 8.10 -5.21
CA ASP A 301 0.72 8.63 -3.84
C ASP A 301 2.10 9.24 -3.55
N GLU A 302 3.17 8.57 -3.98
CA GLU A 302 4.55 9.06 -3.82
C GLU A 302 4.87 10.25 -4.75
N GLU A 303 4.54 10.16 -6.03
CA GLU A 303 4.89 11.21 -7.01
C GLU A 303 4.05 12.49 -6.79
N LEU A 304 2.75 12.34 -6.47
CA LEU A 304 1.90 13.47 -6.11
C LEU A 304 2.35 14.10 -4.80
N GLY A 305 2.72 13.28 -3.82
CA GLY A 305 3.25 13.78 -2.55
C GLY A 305 4.57 14.53 -2.72
N LYS A 306 5.45 14.07 -3.61
CA LYS A 306 6.67 14.77 -4.01
C LYS A 306 6.34 16.13 -4.65
N LEU A 307 5.41 16.17 -5.60
CA LEU A 307 4.99 17.41 -6.26
C LEU A 307 4.39 18.41 -5.25
N ALA A 308 3.52 17.95 -4.37
CA ALA A 308 2.89 18.77 -3.34
C ALA A 308 3.89 19.32 -2.31
N SER A 309 5.02 18.63 -2.09
CA SER A 309 6.06 19.08 -1.18
C SER A 309 7.04 20.06 -1.85
N LEU A 310 7.28 19.91 -3.15
CA LEU A 310 8.22 20.76 -3.88
C LEU A 310 7.57 22.02 -4.44
N TYR A 311 6.30 21.97 -4.82
CA TYR A 311 5.61 23.05 -5.53
C TYR A 311 4.33 23.46 -4.81
N THR A 312 4.08 24.76 -4.78
CA THR A 312 2.81 25.34 -4.32
C THR A 312 1.76 25.16 -5.42
N ILE A 313 1.11 24.01 -5.42
CA ILE A 313 0.03 23.69 -6.37
C ILE A 313 -1.30 24.06 -5.72
N GLN A 314 -2.18 24.73 -6.46
CA GLN A 314 -3.57 24.96 -6.04
C GLN A 314 -4.34 23.65 -6.19
N TRP A 315 -4.49 22.91 -5.08
CA TRP A 315 -5.13 21.60 -5.06
C TRP A 315 -6.65 21.65 -4.86
N GLU A 316 -7.18 22.81 -4.46
CA GLU A 316 -8.58 22.99 -4.02
C GLU A 316 -9.61 22.65 -5.12
N ASP A 317 -9.20 22.70 -6.39
CA ASP A 317 -10.07 22.45 -7.54
C ASP A 317 -9.80 21.12 -8.27
N LEU A 318 -8.90 20.26 -7.75
CA LEU A 318 -8.45 19.05 -8.46
C LEU A 318 -8.85 17.79 -7.72
N HIS A 319 -10.05 17.29 -8.02
CA HIS A 319 -10.59 16.06 -7.44
C HIS A 319 -10.10 14.81 -8.18
N LEU A 320 -9.66 14.94 -9.43
CA LEU A 320 -9.19 13.82 -10.25
C LEU A 320 -7.75 13.97 -10.79
N PHE A 321 -7.00 12.87 -10.85
CA PHE A 321 -5.65 12.77 -11.43
C PHE A 321 -5.64 13.06 -12.94
N GLU A 322 -6.66 12.65 -13.69
CA GLU A 322 -6.80 13.01 -15.10
C GLU A 322 -6.93 14.53 -15.27
N GLU A 323 -7.69 15.21 -14.40
CA GLU A 323 -7.83 16.67 -14.40
C GLU A 323 -6.52 17.36 -13.99
N PHE A 324 -5.83 16.80 -12.99
CA PHE A 324 -4.50 17.27 -12.59
C PHE A 324 -3.50 17.20 -13.75
N LEU A 325 -3.46 16.06 -14.45
CA LEU A 325 -2.65 15.89 -15.65
C LEU A 325 -3.13 16.75 -16.80
N LYS A 326 -4.40 17.15 -16.89
CA LYS A 326 -4.92 18.02 -17.96
C LYS A 326 -4.51 19.48 -17.77
N HIS A 327 -4.51 19.97 -16.53
CA HIS A 327 -4.33 21.41 -16.25
C HIS A 327 -2.92 21.79 -15.80
N SER A 328 -2.12 20.88 -15.24
CA SER A 328 -0.77 21.19 -14.74
C SER A 328 0.34 20.76 -15.72
N PRO A 329 1.08 21.70 -16.35
CA PRO A 329 2.25 21.35 -17.17
C PRO A 329 3.36 20.68 -16.36
N ILE A 330 3.56 21.12 -15.11
CA ILE A 330 4.56 20.56 -14.19
C ILE A 330 4.25 19.09 -13.89
N ALA A 331 2.97 18.75 -13.71
CA ALA A 331 2.54 17.37 -13.52
C ALA A 331 2.85 16.51 -14.76
N LEU A 332 2.51 17.01 -15.94
CA LEU A 332 2.79 16.31 -17.20
C LEU A 332 4.27 15.99 -17.35
N ASP A 333 5.14 16.97 -17.14
CA ASP A 333 6.59 16.79 -17.29
C ASP A 333 7.20 15.94 -16.17
N THR A 334 6.54 15.84 -15.01
CA THR A 334 6.99 14.96 -13.91
C THR A 334 6.59 13.50 -14.13
N PHE A 335 5.34 13.26 -14.55
CA PHE A 335 4.84 11.90 -14.78
C PHE A 335 5.26 11.33 -16.13
N ALA A 336 5.37 12.16 -17.17
CA ALA A 336 5.71 11.78 -18.54
C ALA A 336 6.76 12.75 -19.12
N PRO A 337 8.04 12.67 -18.72
CA PRO A 337 9.03 13.71 -19.00
C PRO A 337 9.46 13.83 -20.47
N ASN A 338 9.39 12.75 -21.25
CA ASN A 338 9.83 12.77 -22.65
C ASN A 338 8.66 13.11 -23.58
N GLN A 339 8.94 13.79 -24.70
CA GLN A 339 7.93 14.12 -25.71
C GLN A 339 7.22 12.87 -26.27
N ARG A 340 7.90 11.72 -26.34
CA ARG A 340 7.29 10.42 -26.63
C ARG A 340 7.68 9.42 -25.55
N CYS A 341 6.76 9.06 -24.67
CA CYS A 341 7.03 8.05 -23.65
C CYS A 341 5.81 7.24 -23.23
N ILE A 342 6.12 6.07 -22.66
CA ILE A 342 5.18 5.19 -21.98
C ILE A 342 5.61 5.10 -20.52
N VAL A 343 4.67 5.32 -19.62
CA VAL A 343 4.89 5.27 -18.18
C VAL A 343 3.81 4.42 -17.54
N LEU A 344 4.23 3.49 -16.67
CA LEU A 344 3.30 2.70 -15.87
C LEU A 344 3.11 3.37 -14.52
N VAL A 345 1.85 3.56 -14.13
CA VAL A 345 1.46 4.17 -12.85
C VAL A 345 0.62 3.20 -12.03
N ARG A 346 0.73 3.25 -10.72
CA ARG A 346 -0.14 2.55 -9.78
C ARG A 346 -0.53 3.50 -8.66
N LEU A 347 -1.73 3.35 -8.10
CA LEU A 347 -2.25 4.21 -7.03
C LEU A 347 -1.32 4.29 -5.82
N SER A 348 -0.99 3.14 -5.26
CA SER A 348 -0.16 3.01 -4.07
C SER A 348 0.57 1.67 -4.04
N ARG A 349 1.75 1.66 -3.43
CA ARG A 349 2.54 0.45 -3.22
C ARG A 349 1.87 -0.52 -2.24
N THR A 350 1.33 0.01 -1.14
CA THR A 350 0.81 -0.82 -0.04
C THR A 350 -0.71 -0.93 -0.06
N GLY A 351 -1.41 0.00 -0.74
CA GLY A 351 -2.86 0.09 -0.75
C GLY A 351 -3.44 0.39 0.64
N LYS A 352 -2.64 1.02 1.52
CA LYS A 352 -3.05 1.43 2.87
C LYS A 352 -3.20 2.93 2.91
N GLU A 353 -4.38 3.39 3.30
CA GLU A 353 -4.60 4.78 3.70
C GLU A 353 -3.78 5.07 4.96
N LEU A 354 -2.98 6.14 4.90
CA LEU A 354 -2.06 6.50 5.97
C LEU A 354 -2.37 7.91 6.48
N GLY A 355 -3.40 8.02 7.32
CA GLY A 355 -3.75 9.25 8.03
C GLY A 355 -5.16 9.21 8.63
N ARG A 356 -5.39 9.91 9.74
CA ARG A 356 -6.74 10.20 10.26
C ARG A 356 -7.20 11.54 9.65
N ASP A 357 -8.45 11.59 9.24
CA ASP A 357 -9.14 12.63 8.47
C ASP A 357 -9.32 13.98 9.23
N ASN A 358 -8.22 14.56 9.72
CA ASN A 358 -8.27 15.63 10.72
C ASN A 358 -7.54 16.92 10.33
N SER A 359 -6.97 17.04 9.13
CA SER A 359 -6.37 18.31 8.69
C SER A 359 -7.22 18.97 7.62
N GLU A 360 -7.57 20.24 7.83
CA GLU A 360 -8.14 21.15 6.83
C GLU A 360 -7.27 21.26 5.54
N ASN A 361 -6.06 20.68 5.52
CA ASN A 361 -5.12 20.61 4.39
C ASN A 361 -5.09 19.24 3.64
N GLY A 362 -6.09 18.37 3.82
CA GLY A 362 -6.15 16.97 3.32
C GLY A 362 -6.44 16.77 1.81
N THR A 363 -6.29 17.81 0.98
CA THR A 363 -6.88 17.85 -0.38
C THR A 363 -6.41 16.74 -1.33
N TYR A 364 -5.15 16.28 -1.25
CA TYR A 364 -4.65 15.20 -2.12
C TYR A 364 -4.97 13.78 -1.59
N GLN A 365 -5.27 13.62 -0.29
CA GLN A 365 -5.77 12.35 0.23
C GLN A 365 -7.16 12.05 -0.35
N ASN A 366 -7.95 13.08 -0.62
CA ASN A 366 -9.24 12.95 -1.30
C ASN A 366 -9.08 12.46 -2.75
N LEU A 367 -8.05 12.94 -3.46
CA LEU A 367 -7.74 12.46 -4.81
C LEU A 367 -7.34 10.97 -4.79
N LEU A 368 -6.51 10.53 -3.83
CA LEU A 368 -6.18 9.11 -3.70
C LEU A 368 -7.39 8.25 -3.32
N LYS A 369 -8.28 8.73 -2.43
CA LYS A 369 -9.55 8.06 -2.08
C LYS A 369 -10.47 7.91 -3.29
N ALA A 370 -10.65 8.98 -4.07
CA ALA A 370 -11.45 8.97 -5.28
C ALA A 370 -10.86 8.01 -6.33
N TYR A 371 -9.54 7.94 -6.45
CA TYR A 371 -8.89 7.02 -7.39
C TYR A 371 -8.94 5.57 -6.94
N ASP A 372 -8.75 5.28 -5.65
CA ASP A 372 -8.94 3.94 -5.12
C ASP A 372 -10.37 3.46 -5.40
N TYR A 373 -11.37 4.34 -5.29
CA TYR A 373 -12.75 4.04 -5.65
C TYR A 373 -12.91 3.61 -7.12
N TYR A 374 -12.31 4.31 -8.08
CA TYR A 374 -12.47 3.96 -9.50
C TYR A 374 -11.56 2.82 -9.96
N HIS A 375 -10.31 2.78 -9.48
CA HIS A 375 -9.22 2.01 -10.08
C HIS A 375 -8.52 1.06 -9.11
N GLY A 376 -8.65 1.25 -7.79
CA GLY A 376 -8.12 0.33 -6.79
C GLY A 376 -6.64 0.01 -6.97
N ARG A 377 -6.33 -1.28 -7.18
CA ARG A 377 -4.95 -1.78 -7.33
C ARG A 377 -4.47 -1.90 -8.78
N THR A 378 -5.30 -1.51 -9.76
CA THR A 378 -5.00 -1.59 -11.19
C THR A 378 -3.76 -0.78 -11.57
N ILE A 379 -3.12 -1.17 -12.67
CA ILE A 379 -1.99 -0.45 -13.26
C ILE A 379 -2.53 0.45 -14.36
N GLY A 380 -2.21 1.74 -14.30
CA GLY A 380 -2.45 2.69 -15.37
C GLY A 380 -1.28 2.70 -16.36
N ILE A 381 -1.57 2.72 -17.65
CA ILE A 381 -0.63 2.91 -18.74
C ILE A 381 -0.81 4.33 -19.28
N LEU A 382 0.17 5.18 -19.04
CA LEU A 382 0.21 6.56 -19.53
C LEU A 382 1.03 6.63 -20.82
N ILE A 383 0.44 7.17 -21.87
CA ILE A 383 1.05 7.31 -23.21
C ILE A 383 1.10 8.78 -23.59
N ARG A 384 2.31 9.31 -23.76
CA ARG A 384 2.54 10.69 -24.24
C ARG A 384 3.05 10.68 -25.68
N ASN A 385 2.44 11.50 -26.53
CA ASN A 385 2.87 11.76 -27.91
C ASN A 385 2.80 13.27 -28.23
N GLY A 386 3.90 13.97 -27.95
CA GLY A 386 4.00 15.42 -27.99
C GLY A 386 3.20 16.05 -26.87
N GLU A 387 2.17 16.80 -27.27
CA GLU A 387 1.17 17.40 -26.36
C GLU A 387 -0.01 16.46 -26.09
N ASN A 388 -0.16 15.39 -26.87
CA ASN A 388 -1.22 14.40 -26.66
C ASN A 388 -0.87 13.49 -25.48
N LEU A 389 -1.86 13.23 -24.63
CA LEU A 389 -1.73 12.35 -23.47
C LEU A 389 -2.93 11.43 -23.37
N TYR A 390 -2.66 10.14 -23.22
CA TYR A 390 -3.66 9.09 -23.08
C TYR A 390 -3.40 8.28 -21.81
N LEU A 391 -4.46 7.87 -21.13
CA LEU A 391 -4.39 7.03 -19.94
C LEU A 391 -5.36 5.86 -20.10
N GLY A 392 -4.85 4.65 -19.95
CA GLY A 392 -5.66 3.43 -19.93
C GLY A 392 -5.39 2.65 -18.65
N TRP A 393 -6.40 1.98 -18.11
CA TRP A 393 -6.28 1.18 -16.89
C TRP A 393 -6.37 -0.31 -17.23
N THR A 394 -5.50 -1.12 -16.64
CA THR A 394 -5.45 -2.58 -16.85
C THR A 394 -6.38 -3.33 -15.89
N ASP A 395 -6.62 -4.61 -16.16
CA ASP A 395 -7.39 -5.50 -15.28
C ASP A 395 -6.54 -5.99 -14.08
N ASP A 396 -7.00 -5.69 -12.85
CA ASP A 396 -6.34 -6.10 -11.58
C ASP A 396 -6.31 -7.62 -11.37
N ASN A 397 -7.18 -8.37 -12.03
CA ASN A 397 -7.22 -9.83 -11.89
C ASN A 397 -6.03 -10.50 -12.57
N TYR A 398 -5.55 -9.93 -13.68
CA TYR A 398 -4.52 -10.54 -14.54
C TYR A 398 -3.16 -9.86 -14.45
N VAL A 399 -3.11 -8.55 -14.21
CA VAL A 399 -1.85 -7.79 -14.16
C VAL A 399 -1.53 -7.41 -12.72
N LYS A 400 -0.64 -8.20 -12.08
CA LYS A 400 -0.19 -7.97 -10.70
C LYS A 400 1.32 -7.83 -10.69
N ILE A 401 1.80 -6.59 -10.57
CA ILE A 401 3.22 -6.29 -10.45
C ILE A 401 3.47 -5.83 -8.99
N ASP A 402 4.14 -6.68 -8.22
CA ASP A 402 4.49 -6.41 -6.82
C ASP A 402 5.83 -5.66 -6.69
N ASP A 403 6.72 -5.75 -7.69
CA ASP A 403 8.05 -5.13 -7.70
C ASP A 403 8.09 -3.78 -8.43
N ASP A 404 9.09 -2.94 -8.11
CA ASP A 404 9.31 -1.63 -8.75
C ASP A 404 9.71 -1.72 -10.23
N PHE A 405 10.17 -2.89 -10.70
CA PHE A 405 10.75 -3.08 -12.03
C PHE A 405 9.95 -4.08 -12.87
N VAL A 406 9.65 -3.66 -14.10
CA VAL A 406 8.88 -4.47 -15.07
C VAL A 406 9.75 -5.54 -15.74
N ASN A 407 11.09 -5.38 -15.77
CA ASN A 407 11.98 -6.23 -16.58
C ASN A 407 13.00 -7.08 -15.81
N ASN A 408 12.93 -7.16 -14.48
CA ASN A 408 13.81 -8.08 -13.74
C ASN A 408 13.44 -9.53 -14.02
N VAL A 409 14.23 -10.23 -14.83
CA VAL A 409 14.11 -11.67 -15.05
C VAL A 409 14.23 -12.34 -13.68
N VAL A 410 13.11 -12.79 -13.14
CA VAL A 410 13.13 -13.66 -11.97
C VAL A 410 13.74 -14.96 -12.46
N ASP A 411 14.93 -15.26 -11.96
CA ASP A 411 15.63 -16.50 -12.26
C ASP A 411 14.79 -17.66 -11.71
N ALA A 412 13.94 -18.24 -12.57
CA ALA A 412 13.07 -19.36 -12.22
C ALA A 412 13.85 -20.65 -11.92
N THR A 413 15.17 -20.61 -12.06
CA THR A 413 16.12 -21.68 -11.71
C THR A 413 16.74 -21.42 -10.35
N THR A 414 15.95 -21.50 -9.28
CA THR A 414 16.53 -22.02 -8.03
C THR A 414 16.24 -23.50 -8.00
N ASP A 415 17.18 -24.28 -8.54
CA ASP A 415 17.29 -25.71 -8.26
C ASP A 415 17.38 -25.88 -6.74
N VAL A 416 16.27 -26.26 -6.13
CA VAL A 416 16.27 -26.68 -4.73
C VAL A 416 16.73 -28.14 -4.71
N PRO A 417 17.69 -28.52 -3.84
CA PRO A 417 18.20 -29.88 -3.78
C PRO A 417 17.06 -30.90 -3.65
N SER A 418 17.12 -31.93 -4.49
CA SER A 418 16.15 -33.04 -4.60
C SER A 418 15.88 -33.77 -3.27
N ASP A 419 16.82 -33.72 -2.32
CA ASP A 419 16.81 -34.66 -1.20
C ASP A 419 16.65 -33.93 0.14
N ARG A 420 15.41 -33.59 0.48
CA ARG A 420 15.04 -33.21 1.85
C ARG A 420 14.17 -34.33 2.45
N GLU A 421 14.68 -35.00 3.47
CA GLU A 421 13.90 -35.97 4.24
C GLU A 421 12.87 -35.25 5.11
N PHE A 422 11.59 -35.67 5.02
CA PHE A 422 10.50 -35.15 5.84
C PHE A 422 10.16 -36.16 6.93
N VAL A 423 10.00 -35.68 8.17
CA VAL A 423 9.66 -36.54 9.32
C VAL A 423 8.16 -36.82 9.40
N PHE A 424 7.32 -35.90 8.89
CA PHE A 424 5.86 -35.99 8.92
C PHE A 424 5.21 -35.74 7.54
N GLU A 425 4.12 -36.45 7.23
CA GLU A 425 3.36 -36.27 5.98
C GLU A 425 2.74 -34.87 5.83
N SER A 426 2.31 -34.27 6.96
CA SER A 426 1.75 -32.90 6.98
C SER A 426 2.78 -31.84 6.62
N GLU A 427 4.05 -32.06 6.97
CA GLU A 427 5.17 -31.18 6.61
C GLU A 427 5.49 -31.29 5.12
N LYS A 428 5.48 -32.53 4.58
CA LYS A 428 5.62 -32.79 3.14
C LYS A 428 4.49 -32.13 2.32
N LYS A 429 3.24 -32.19 2.81
CA LYS A 429 2.08 -31.56 2.15
C LYS A 429 2.20 -30.03 2.15
N ARG A 430 2.49 -29.41 3.31
CA ARG A 430 2.73 -27.96 3.41
C ARG A 430 3.91 -27.49 2.56
N TYR A 431 4.98 -28.28 2.48
CA TYR A 431 6.14 -27.96 1.65
C TYR A 431 5.77 -27.94 0.16
N LYS A 432 5.04 -28.95 -0.32
CA LYS A 432 4.54 -29.00 -1.71
C LYS A 432 3.61 -27.82 -2.02
N GLU A 433 2.66 -27.51 -1.12
CA GLU A 433 1.75 -26.37 -1.26
C GLU A 433 2.50 -25.03 -1.35
N ASN A 434 3.50 -24.82 -0.48
CA ASN A 434 4.32 -23.61 -0.50
C ASN A 434 5.17 -23.49 -1.77
N GLN A 435 5.72 -24.61 -2.27
CA GLN A 435 6.45 -24.63 -3.55
C GLN A 435 5.52 -24.31 -4.72
N ARG A 436 4.29 -24.85 -4.73
CA ARG A 436 3.28 -24.54 -5.74
C ARG A 436 2.89 -23.08 -5.73
N ALA A 437 2.61 -22.52 -4.55
CA ALA A 437 2.31 -21.10 -4.38
C ALA A 437 3.44 -20.20 -4.88
N ARG A 438 4.70 -20.55 -4.61
CA ARG A 438 5.88 -19.83 -5.14
C ARG A 438 5.98 -19.90 -6.66
N LYS A 439 5.82 -21.09 -7.26
CA LYS A 439 5.84 -21.28 -8.72
C LYS A 439 4.71 -20.52 -9.41
N LYS A 440 3.49 -20.60 -8.87
CA LYS A 440 2.33 -19.84 -9.39
C LYS A 440 2.56 -18.34 -9.30
N LYS A 441 3.13 -17.85 -8.19
CA LYS A 441 3.49 -16.44 -8.06
C LYS A 441 4.51 -16.01 -9.11
N ALA A 442 5.62 -16.74 -9.25
CA ALA A 442 6.65 -16.43 -10.25
C ALA A 442 6.11 -16.45 -11.68
N MET A 443 5.25 -17.43 -12.00
CA MET A 443 4.58 -17.50 -13.31
C MET A 443 3.64 -16.30 -13.54
N SER A 444 2.84 -15.93 -12.54
CA SER A 444 1.93 -14.78 -12.59
C SER A 444 2.69 -13.46 -12.82
N ASP A 445 3.85 -13.30 -12.21
CA ASP A 445 4.68 -12.09 -12.37
C ASP A 445 5.23 -11.99 -13.80
N ILE A 446 5.69 -13.11 -14.37
CA ILE A 446 6.17 -13.19 -15.76
C ILE A 446 5.02 -12.90 -16.74
N LEU A 447 3.85 -13.51 -16.53
CA LEU A 447 2.67 -13.33 -17.37
C LEU A 447 2.15 -11.90 -17.34
N SER A 448 2.11 -11.25 -16.17
CA SER A 448 1.69 -9.85 -16.03
C SER A 448 2.52 -8.92 -16.92
N ARG A 449 3.83 -9.15 -16.99
CA ARG A 449 4.75 -8.37 -17.82
C ARG A 449 4.56 -8.65 -19.31
N LEU A 450 4.33 -9.92 -19.66
CA LEU A 450 3.99 -10.31 -21.02
C LEU A 450 2.67 -9.66 -21.48
N PHE A 451 1.67 -9.55 -20.60
CA PHE A 451 0.41 -8.87 -20.91
C PHE A 451 0.62 -7.38 -21.19
N VAL A 452 1.43 -6.67 -20.39
CA VAL A 452 1.77 -5.27 -20.66
C VAL A 452 2.49 -5.12 -22.00
N ALA A 453 3.47 -5.99 -22.31
CA ALA A 453 4.16 -5.97 -23.60
C ALA A 453 3.19 -6.22 -24.78
N ASN A 454 2.24 -7.15 -24.62
CA ASN A 454 1.20 -7.41 -25.62
C ASN A 454 0.30 -6.20 -25.85
N ILE A 455 -0.14 -5.53 -24.78
CA ILE A 455 -0.95 -4.30 -24.87
C ILE A 455 -0.18 -3.24 -25.66
N LEU A 456 1.10 -3.00 -25.32
CA LEU A 456 1.92 -1.98 -25.99
C LEU A 456 2.16 -2.30 -27.46
N GLN A 457 2.42 -3.57 -27.79
CA GLN A 457 2.58 -3.98 -29.19
C GLN A 457 1.27 -3.84 -29.96
N GLY A 458 0.13 -4.22 -29.36
CA GLY A 458 -1.20 -4.05 -29.97
C GLY A 458 -1.53 -2.58 -30.27
N ILE A 459 -1.11 -1.65 -29.41
CA ILE A 459 -1.29 -0.21 -29.64
C ILE A 459 -0.50 0.27 -30.86
N VAL A 460 0.71 -0.22 -31.08
CA VAL A 460 1.51 0.18 -32.25
C VAL A 460 1.00 -0.44 -33.54
N ASP A 461 0.58 -1.71 -33.48
CA ASP A 461 0.16 -2.45 -34.66
C ASP A 461 -1.28 -2.13 -35.09
N HIS A 462 -2.14 -1.70 -34.16
CA HIS A 462 -3.58 -1.53 -34.40
C HIS A 462 -4.12 -0.12 -34.07
N SER A 463 -3.28 0.82 -33.62
CA SER A 463 -3.73 2.16 -33.23
C SER A 463 -2.79 3.29 -33.63
N ASP A 464 -3.36 4.47 -33.89
CA ASP A 464 -2.63 5.69 -34.24
C ASP A 464 -2.09 6.46 -33.01
N LEU A 465 -2.33 5.95 -31.79
CA LEU A 465 -1.91 6.61 -30.54
C LEU A 465 -0.39 6.85 -30.49
N MET A 466 0.38 5.88 -31.01
CA MET A 466 1.84 5.91 -31.01
C MET A 466 2.41 5.31 -32.30
N PRO A 467 2.46 6.08 -33.41
CA PRO A 467 2.91 5.55 -34.69
C PRO A 467 4.41 5.25 -34.66
N LEU A 468 4.80 4.01 -34.97
CA LEU A 468 6.20 3.58 -35.13
C LEU A 468 6.42 3.00 -36.54
N PRO A 469 7.67 2.98 -37.04
CA PRO A 469 7.99 2.31 -38.29
C PRO A 469 7.60 0.83 -38.26
N GLU A 470 7.11 0.30 -39.39
CA GLU A 470 6.70 -1.10 -39.53
C GLU A 470 7.83 -2.06 -39.12
N GLY A 471 7.48 -3.09 -38.33
CA GLY A 471 8.42 -4.10 -37.84
C GLY A 471 9.16 -3.74 -36.54
N THR A 472 8.86 -2.59 -35.92
CA THR A 472 9.41 -2.21 -34.60
C THR A 472 8.75 -3.03 -33.48
N ARG A 473 9.55 -3.57 -32.55
CA ARG A 473 9.07 -4.47 -31.49
C ARG A 473 9.46 -4.00 -30.08
N PHE A 474 8.55 -4.16 -29.11
CA PHE A 474 8.79 -3.86 -27.69
C PHE A 474 9.52 -4.98 -26.91
N ASP A 475 9.96 -6.05 -27.55
CA ASP A 475 10.83 -7.05 -26.89
C ASP A 475 12.32 -6.72 -27.03
N GLN A 476 12.68 -5.83 -27.96
CA GLN A 476 14.08 -5.52 -28.30
C GLN A 476 14.32 -4.00 -28.28
N GLU A 477 15.50 -3.60 -27.80
CA GLU A 477 15.95 -2.22 -27.94
C GLU A 477 16.17 -1.88 -29.42
N SER A 478 15.69 -0.71 -29.83
CA SER A 478 15.85 -0.23 -31.20
C SER A 478 16.16 1.27 -31.20
N PRO A 479 16.58 1.85 -32.34
CA PRO A 479 16.74 3.30 -32.44
C PRO A 479 15.47 4.09 -32.11
N TYR A 480 14.30 3.47 -32.26
CA TYR A 480 12.97 4.05 -32.04
C TYR A 480 12.37 3.73 -30.67
N ILE A 481 12.84 2.69 -29.97
CA ILE A 481 12.38 2.30 -28.64
C ILE A 481 13.57 2.25 -27.70
N ARG A 482 13.56 3.12 -26.69
CA ARG A 482 14.57 3.17 -25.64
C ARG A 482 13.95 2.81 -24.31
N TYR A 483 14.55 1.86 -23.60
CA TYR A 483 14.13 1.56 -22.24
C TYR A 483 14.88 2.45 -21.24
N ALA A 484 14.13 3.15 -20.41
CA ALA A 484 14.67 3.88 -19.28
C ALA A 484 14.53 3.02 -18.01
N LEU A 485 15.67 2.57 -17.49
CA LEU A 485 15.79 1.84 -16.21
C LEU A 485 15.83 2.76 -14.98
N ALA A 486 15.98 4.07 -15.17
CA ALA A 486 15.96 5.04 -14.07
C ALA A 486 15.61 6.46 -14.54
N ASP A 487 14.78 7.16 -13.75
CA ASP A 487 14.93 8.60 -13.55
C ASP A 487 16.31 8.82 -12.88
N THR A 488 17.28 9.38 -13.60
CA THR A 488 18.55 9.88 -13.06
C THR A 488 19.36 8.88 -12.22
N TRP A 489 20.11 8.00 -12.89
CA TRP A 489 21.18 7.17 -12.30
C TRP A 489 22.46 7.96 -11.97
N LEU A 490 22.29 9.16 -11.40
CA LEU A 490 23.31 9.79 -10.58
C LEU A 490 22.76 9.71 -9.17
N ASP A 491 23.07 8.61 -8.50
CA ASP A 491 22.82 8.49 -7.07
C ASP A 491 23.63 9.58 -6.36
N ASP A 492 23.02 10.75 -6.16
CA ASP A 492 23.66 11.87 -5.49
C ASP A 492 23.80 11.48 -4.02
N GLY A 493 24.93 10.88 -3.65
CA GLY A 493 25.26 10.47 -2.29
C GLY A 493 25.73 11.60 -1.38
N ARG A 494 25.69 12.86 -1.83
CA ARG A 494 26.32 14.01 -1.16
C ARG A 494 25.92 14.18 0.31
N PHE A 495 24.69 13.83 0.68
CA PHE A 495 24.17 14.00 2.05
C PHE A 495 23.85 12.68 2.77
N GLY A 496 24.14 11.52 2.18
CA GLY A 496 23.92 10.21 2.82
C GLY A 496 22.46 9.74 2.74
N ASN A 497 21.71 9.81 3.84
CA ASN A 497 20.28 9.46 3.92
C ASN A 497 19.58 10.35 4.95
N PHE A 498 18.24 10.36 4.94
CA PHE A 498 17.48 11.25 5.82
C PHE A 498 17.71 10.98 7.32
N THR A 499 17.85 9.72 7.73
CA THR A 499 18.16 9.36 9.13
C THR A 499 19.42 10.06 9.63
N LYS A 500 20.50 10.07 8.84
CA LYS A 500 21.74 10.77 9.20
C LYS A 500 21.57 12.29 9.29
N ILE A 501 20.72 12.87 8.45
CA ILE A 501 20.40 14.30 8.49
C ILE A 501 19.63 14.62 9.79
N ILE A 502 18.66 13.78 10.17
CA ILE A 502 17.92 13.91 11.44
C ILE A 502 18.87 13.79 12.62
N GLU A 503 19.69 12.71 12.69
CA GLU A 503 20.67 12.51 13.75
C GLU A 503 21.58 13.73 13.92
N ARG A 504 22.05 14.29 12.80
CA ARG A 504 22.89 15.49 12.79
C ARG A 504 22.18 16.72 13.36
N CYS A 505 20.91 16.95 12.99
CA CYS A 505 20.14 18.09 13.49
C CYS A 505 19.70 17.88 14.95
N ASN A 506 19.42 16.64 15.35
CA ASN A 506 19.03 16.25 16.70
C ASN A 506 20.24 16.13 17.65
N ALA A 507 21.47 16.11 17.16
CA ALA A 507 22.66 16.08 18.01
C ALA A 507 22.75 17.28 18.96
N PHE A 508 22.26 18.45 18.54
CA PHE A 508 22.33 19.70 19.29
C PHE A 508 20.94 20.33 19.49
N VAL A 509 20.14 19.77 20.40
CA VAL A 509 18.83 20.33 20.79
C VAL A 509 18.97 21.22 22.01
N THR A 510 18.40 22.41 21.93
CA THR A 510 18.46 23.44 22.96
C THR A 510 17.09 24.13 23.14
N ALA A 511 16.85 24.74 24.29
CA ALA A 511 15.59 25.43 24.57
C ALA A 511 15.32 26.56 23.55
N GLY A 512 14.15 26.54 22.93
CA GLY A 512 13.74 27.44 21.85
C GLY A 512 13.92 26.87 20.44
N ASP A 513 14.53 25.70 20.28
CA ASP A 513 14.58 25.03 18.97
C ASP A 513 13.19 24.61 18.50
N MET A 514 12.95 24.62 17.19
CA MET A 514 11.68 24.22 16.59
C MET A 514 11.72 22.75 16.20
N LEU A 515 10.88 21.94 16.86
CA LEU A 515 10.76 20.51 16.62
C LEU A 515 9.49 20.19 15.86
N LEU A 516 9.59 19.32 14.85
CA LEU A 516 8.45 18.70 14.20
C LEU A 516 8.20 17.32 14.81
N THR A 517 7.03 17.09 15.38
CA THR A 517 6.65 15.79 15.93
C THR A 517 6.26 14.81 14.83
N VAL A 518 6.70 13.55 14.96
CA VAL A 518 6.51 12.53 13.91
C VAL A 518 5.44 11.49 14.25
N GLN A 519 4.76 11.65 15.38
CA GLN A 519 3.62 10.84 15.77
C GLN A 519 2.78 11.57 16.83
N LYS A 520 1.52 11.15 17.00
CA LYS A 520 0.71 11.57 18.15
C LYS A 520 1.23 10.88 19.41
N LEU A 521 1.64 11.65 20.40
CA LEU A 521 2.13 11.11 21.67
C LEU A 521 1.12 11.37 22.77
N VAL A 522 1.00 10.35 23.62
CA VAL A 522 0.27 10.39 24.88
C VAL A 522 1.18 9.79 25.95
N PRO A 523 0.96 10.08 27.24
CA PRO A 523 1.67 9.42 28.32
C PRO A 523 1.48 7.90 28.24
N GLU A 524 2.54 7.14 28.55
CA GLU A 524 2.50 5.68 28.45
C GLU A 524 1.49 5.06 29.43
N HIS A 525 0.83 3.99 28.97
CA HIS A 525 -0.08 3.16 29.78
C HIS A 525 0.71 2.04 30.46
N ASP A 526 0.47 1.82 31.76
CA ASP A 526 0.93 0.60 32.43
C ASP A 526 0.23 -0.62 31.80
N ARG A 527 1.01 -1.50 31.13
CA ARG A 527 0.54 -2.78 30.56
C ARG A 527 0.54 -3.91 31.61
N GLY A 528 0.23 -3.60 32.87
CA GLY A 528 -0.03 -4.60 33.90
C GLY A 528 -1.39 -5.29 33.70
N TRP A 529 -1.37 -6.59 33.36
CA TRP A 529 -2.45 -7.58 33.45
C TRP A 529 -3.90 -7.04 33.33
N GLY A 530 -4.37 -6.94 32.08
CA GLY A 530 -5.81 -7.03 31.76
C GLY A 530 -6.69 -5.81 32.01
N SER A 531 -6.15 -4.61 32.25
CA SER A 531 -6.98 -3.41 32.38
C SER A 531 -6.66 -2.35 31.31
N ASN A 532 -7.63 -2.04 30.44
CA ASN A 532 -7.65 -0.87 29.55
C ASN A 532 -7.94 0.42 30.36
N SER A 533 -7.32 0.58 31.52
CA SER A 533 -7.58 1.69 32.41
C SER A 533 -6.51 2.74 32.24
N TRP A 534 -6.92 3.95 31.85
CA TRP A 534 -6.13 5.19 31.96
C TRP A 534 -5.38 5.22 33.29
N ALA A 535 -4.19 5.84 33.34
CA ALA A 535 -3.45 6.08 34.58
C ALA A 535 -4.43 6.51 35.67
N ARG A 536 -4.78 5.57 36.56
CA ARG A 536 -5.92 5.77 37.43
C ARG A 536 -5.57 6.84 38.45
N ALA A 537 -6.56 7.59 38.92
CA ALA A 537 -6.35 8.63 39.94
C ALA A 537 -5.69 8.10 41.23
N ASP A 538 -5.77 6.79 41.49
CA ASP A 538 -5.14 6.08 42.62
C ASP A 538 -3.71 5.56 42.34
N ARG A 539 -3.20 5.72 41.12
CA ARG A 539 -1.81 5.41 40.74
C ARG A 539 -1.06 6.65 40.20
N PRO A 540 -0.86 7.68 41.03
CA PRO A 540 -0.30 8.97 40.61
C PRO A 540 1.17 8.92 40.18
N TRP A 541 1.86 7.78 40.26
CA TRP A 541 3.31 7.62 40.05
C TRP A 541 3.72 6.98 38.72
N GLU A 542 2.77 6.68 37.83
CA GLU A 542 3.00 5.92 36.58
C GLU A 542 2.92 6.82 35.34
N ASN A 543 3.69 7.90 35.27
CA ASN A 543 3.79 8.75 34.08
C ASN A 543 5.26 8.96 33.69
N SER A 544 5.68 8.32 32.60
CA SER A 544 7.07 8.30 32.14
C SER A 544 7.54 9.56 31.41
N ARG A 545 6.65 10.52 31.10
CA ARG A 545 6.94 11.63 30.17
C ARG A 545 6.73 13.03 30.75
N GLY A 546 6.49 13.14 32.05
CA GLY A 546 6.21 14.42 32.72
C GLY A 546 7.36 14.89 33.59
N ARG A 547 7.64 16.20 33.60
CA ARG A 547 8.61 16.80 34.53
C ARG A 547 7.96 17.31 35.83
N GLY A 548 8.50 16.92 36.99
CA GLY A 548 8.11 17.43 38.32
C GLY A 548 7.22 16.47 39.12
N GLU A 549 6.43 16.99 40.08
CA GLU A 549 5.50 16.19 40.89
C GLU A 549 4.55 15.36 40.00
N ALA A 550 4.38 14.09 40.39
CA ALA A 550 3.88 13.04 39.54
C ALA A 550 2.43 13.29 39.06
N ASN A 551 2.18 12.92 37.79
CA ASN A 551 0.92 13.04 37.05
C ASN A 551 0.58 14.39 36.38
N ARG A 552 1.56 15.23 36.02
CA ARG A 552 1.25 16.50 35.32
C ARG A 552 0.79 16.35 33.87
N THR A 553 1.17 15.29 33.16
CA THR A 553 0.89 15.15 31.71
C THR A 553 -0.18 14.13 31.33
N HIS A 554 -0.90 13.47 32.26
CA HIS A 554 -1.93 12.45 31.93
C HIS A 554 -3.04 12.93 30.98
N ASP A 555 -3.39 14.20 31.11
CA ASP A 555 -4.39 14.93 30.36
C ASP A 555 -3.75 15.77 29.25
N CYS A 556 -2.51 15.49 28.88
CA CYS A 556 -1.80 16.17 27.81
C CYS A 556 -1.58 15.21 26.64
N SER A 557 -1.68 15.73 25.43
CA SER A 557 -1.26 15.02 24.23
C SER A 557 -0.42 15.93 23.35
N VAL A 558 0.57 15.34 22.69
CA VAL A 558 1.36 16.00 21.64
C VAL A 558 0.75 15.56 20.31
N SER A 559 0.39 16.53 19.49
CA SER A 559 -0.24 16.25 18.19
C SER A 559 0.78 15.71 17.19
N ASP A 560 0.31 14.86 16.27
CA ASP A 560 1.10 14.38 15.15
C ASP A 560 1.41 15.52 14.17
N CYS A 561 2.55 15.48 13.50
CA CYS A 561 2.94 16.39 12.43
C CYS A 561 2.79 17.87 12.81
N THR A 562 3.16 18.22 14.05
CA THR A 562 2.95 19.56 14.60
C THR A 562 4.28 20.16 15.07
N LEU A 563 4.43 21.48 14.88
CA LEU A 563 5.61 22.22 15.29
C LEU A 563 5.51 22.65 16.75
N TYR A 564 6.52 22.31 17.56
CA TYR A 564 6.62 22.72 18.95
C TYR A 564 7.98 23.35 19.23
N PRO A 565 8.03 24.53 19.89
CA PRO A 565 9.28 25.03 20.43
C PRO A 565 9.70 24.19 21.64
N VAL A 566 10.98 23.85 21.74
CA VAL A 566 11.55 23.23 22.93
C VAL A 566 11.41 24.19 24.10
N ASN A 567 10.72 23.76 25.15
CA ASN A 567 10.57 24.56 26.35
C ASN A 567 11.78 24.40 27.28
N LEU A 568 12.31 23.18 27.39
CA LEU A 568 13.40 22.86 28.31
C LEU A 568 14.22 21.67 27.79
N VAL A 569 15.52 21.71 28.03
CA VAL A 569 16.44 20.58 27.83
C VAL A 569 17.17 20.33 29.14
N GLU A 570 17.13 19.10 29.64
CA GLU A 570 17.84 18.66 30.83
C GLU A 570 18.74 17.48 30.49
N PHE A 571 19.74 17.25 31.33
CA PHE A 571 20.62 16.08 31.24
C PHE A 571 20.60 15.40 32.59
N ASP A 572 20.52 14.07 32.58
CA ASP A 572 20.83 13.29 33.76
C ASP A 572 22.25 13.60 34.24
N GLU A 573 22.52 13.31 35.51
CA GLU A 573 23.88 13.40 36.04
C GLU A 573 24.83 12.50 35.23
N PRO A 574 26.05 12.98 34.90
CA PRO A 574 27.03 12.17 34.20
C PRO A 574 27.30 10.85 34.93
N VAL A 575 27.33 9.75 34.17
CA VAL A 575 27.55 8.41 34.74
C VAL A 575 29.00 8.02 34.50
N GLU A 576 29.69 7.67 35.59
CA GLU A 576 31.03 7.10 35.52
C GLU A 576 30.94 5.60 35.30
N TYR A 577 31.64 5.10 34.29
CA TYR A 577 31.76 3.68 33.97
C TYR A 577 33.19 3.18 34.23
N ALA A 578 33.29 1.90 34.55
CA ALA A 578 34.52 1.13 34.57
C ALA A 578 34.48 0.11 33.42
N GLU A 579 35.42 0.22 32.49
CA GLU A 579 35.70 -0.81 31.49
C GLU A 579 36.86 -1.67 31.99
N PHE A 580 36.70 -2.98 31.95
CA PHE A 580 37.69 -3.91 32.48
C PHE A 580 37.57 -5.27 31.81
N GLU A 581 38.62 -6.08 31.89
CA GLU A 581 38.57 -7.47 31.46
C GLU A 581 38.34 -8.39 32.66
N GLN A 582 37.35 -9.26 32.59
CA GLN A 582 37.08 -10.28 33.62
C GLN A 582 37.39 -11.69 33.12
N LYS A 583 38.00 -12.51 33.96
CA LYS A 583 38.25 -13.93 33.68
C LYS A 583 36.96 -14.72 33.82
N HIS A 584 36.55 -15.42 32.75
CA HIS A 584 35.31 -16.18 32.72
C HIS A 584 35.57 -17.65 32.40
N GLY A 585 35.84 -18.46 33.43
CA GLY A 585 36.03 -19.92 33.31
C GLY A 585 36.98 -20.33 32.16
N THR A 586 36.49 -21.17 31.24
CA THR A 586 37.24 -21.65 30.05
C THR A 586 37.29 -20.67 28.88
N GLN A 587 36.55 -19.55 28.93
CA GLN A 587 36.45 -18.56 27.84
C GLN A 587 37.55 -17.49 27.86
N GLY A 588 38.44 -17.51 28.86
CA GLY A 588 39.53 -16.55 28.96
C GLY A 588 39.10 -15.20 29.54
N TRP A 589 39.72 -14.12 29.07
CA TRP A 589 39.45 -12.74 29.51
C TRP A 589 38.41 -12.09 28.59
N VAL A 590 37.34 -11.55 29.17
CA VAL A 590 36.22 -10.94 28.44
C VAL A 590 36.10 -9.48 28.82
N ALA A 591 35.97 -8.59 27.83
CA ALA A 591 35.72 -7.18 28.07
C ALA A 591 34.33 -6.97 28.68
N MET A 592 34.31 -6.23 29.79
CA MET A 592 33.14 -5.95 30.60
C MET A 592 33.02 -4.44 30.78
N ARG A 593 31.79 -3.97 30.93
CA ARG A 593 31.47 -2.58 31.22
C ARG A 593 30.44 -2.53 32.34
N ASP A 594 30.73 -1.76 33.39
CA ASP A 594 29.81 -1.56 34.51
C ASP A 594 29.84 -0.11 35.02
N VAL A 595 28.78 0.33 35.68
CA VAL A 595 28.77 1.61 36.38
C VAL A 595 29.83 1.57 37.48
N ARG A 596 30.70 2.58 37.57
CA ARG A 596 31.85 2.63 38.48
C ARG A 596 31.45 2.34 39.92
N ALA A 597 30.39 2.97 40.42
CA ALA A 597 29.90 2.75 41.78
C ALA A 597 29.42 1.29 42.01
N SER A 598 28.96 0.60 40.98
CA SER A 598 28.60 -0.83 41.05
C SER A 598 29.87 -1.69 41.04
N PHE A 599 30.82 -1.40 40.15
CA PHE A 599 32.12 -2.07 40.08
C PHE A 599 32.89 -1.97 41.41
N GLU A 600 33.06 -0.77 41.95
CA GLU A 600 33.73 -0.52 43.23
C GLU A 600 33.01 -1.22 44.39
N ARG A 601 31.67 -1.26 44.38
CA ARG A 601 30.90 -2.05 45.36
C ARG A 601 31.11 -3.56 45.24
N ARG A 602 31.24 -4.13 44.03
CA ARG A 602 31.62 -5.56 43.89
C ARG A 602 33.03 -5.78 44.44
N ALA A 603 33.98 -4.95 44.02
CA ALA A 603 35.39 -5.07 44.43
C ALA A 603 35.56 -4.98 45.95
N ALA A 604 34.81 -4.08 46.60
CA ALA A 604 34.83 -3.95 48.06
C ALA A 604 34.14 -5.13 48.78
N ARG A 605 33.10 -5.73 48.17
CA ARG A 605 32.33 -6.82 48.79
C ARG A 605 33.01 -8.18 48.64
N ASN A 606 33.78 -8.37 47.56
CA ASN A 606 34.48 -9.62 47.27
C ASN A 606 35.95 -9.34 46.92
N PRO A 607 36.90 -9.47 47.88
CA PRO A 607 38.32 -9.22 47.62
C PRO A 607 38.90 -10.10 46.52
N ASP A 608 38.41 -11.33 46.38
CA ASP A 608 38.87 -12.28 45.36
C ASP A 608 38.37 -11.92 43.95
N TYR A 609 37.34 -11.08 43.83
CA TYR A 609 36.83 -10.58 42.54
C TYR A 609 37.92 -9.85 41.75
N MET A 610 38.77 -9.08 42.43
CA MET A 610 39.86 -8.34 41.79
C MET A 610 40.99 -9.24 41.28
N SER A 611 41.08 -10.49 41.74
CA SER A 611 42.04 -11.47 41.21
C SER A 611 41.68 -11.99 39.82
N GLU A 612 40.42 -11.79 39.42
CA GLU A 612 39.86 -12.18 38.12
C GLU A 612 39.57 -10.96 37.24
N VAL A 613 40.08 -9.77 37.57
CA VAL A 613 39.87 -8.51 36.84
C VAL A 613 41.20 -7.87 36.45
N ARG A 614 41.32 -7.34 35.23
CA ARG A 614 42.49 -6.56 34.75
C ARG A 614 42.07 -5.44 33.80
N ASN A 615 43.01 -4.56 33.45
CA ASN A 615 42.82 -3.46 32.48
C ASN A 615 41.62 -2.54 32.81
N VAL A 616 41.52 -2.11 34.07
CA VAL A 616 40.42 -1.24 34.52
C VAL A 616 40.67 0.20 34.07
N GLU A 617 39.81 0.73 33.23
CA GLU A 617 39.79 2.12 32.79
C GLU A 617 38.48 2.78 33.18
N TYR A 618 38.57 4.00 33.73
CA TYR A 618 37.39 4.78 34.10
C TYR A 618 37.15 5.85 33.05
N HIS A 619 35.91 5.96 32.61
CA HIS A 619 35.48 7.03 31.73
C HIS A 619 34.13 7.60 32.21
N THR A 620 33.93 8.89 31.95
CA THR A 620 32.69 9.58 32.29
C THR A 620 31.89 9.78 31.00
N GLU A 621 30.67 9.25 30.97
CA GLU A 621 29.74 9.55 29.88
C GLU A 621 28.72 10.61 30.32
N PRO A 622 28.34 11.53 29.42
CA PRO A 622 27.26 12.48 29.70
C PRO A 622 25.95 11.73 29.98
N GLY A 623 25.17 12.23 30.94
CA GLY A 623 23.86 11.64 31.24
C GLY A 623 22.89 11.78 30.06
N ARG A 624 21.82 10.97 30.11
CA ARG A 624 20.76 10.98 29.09
C ARG A 624 20.17 12.39 28.96
N ARG A 625 19.98 12.83 27.72
CA ARG A 625 19.32 14.09 27.41
C ARG A 625 17.80 13.93 27.42
N HIS A 626 17.12 14.85 28.10
CA HIS A 626 15.68 14.96 28.18
C HIS A 626 15.22 16.25 27.48
N VAL A 627 14.29 16.13 26.53
CA VAL A 627 13.78 17.26 25.73
C VAL A 627 12.30 17.43 26.02
N PHE A 628 11.90 18.62 26.47
CA PHE A 628 10.52 18.90 26.86
C PHE A 628 9.87 19.98 26.00
N VAL A 629 8.61 19.73 25.62
CA VAL A 629 7.72 20.72 25.00
C VAL A 629 6.60 21.11 25.97
N SER A 630 6.14 22.36 25.88
CA SER A 630 5.02 22.84 26.69
C SER A 630 3.71 22.58 25.95
N VAL A 631 2.84 21.72 26.48
CA VAL A 631 1.54 21.36 25.88
C VAL A 631 0.38 21.72 26.80
N GLU A 632 -0.78 22.02 26.20
CA GLU A 632 -2.01 22.30 26.95
C GLU A 632 -2.64 21.02 27.47
N LYS A 633 -3.31 21.13 28.62
CA LYS A 633 -4.14 20.07 29.20
C LYS A 633 -5.52 20.04 28.54
N GLU A 634 -6.03 18.84 28.31
CA GLU A 634 -7.36 18.55 27.74
C GLU A 634 -8.47 18.90 28.74
N GLU A 635 -9.58 19.45 28.22
CA GLU A 635 -10.63 20.10 29.02
C GLU A 635 -11.57 19.12 29.75
N ASN A 636 -11.63 17.87 29.28
CA ASN A 636 -12.69 16.90 29.60
C ASN A 636 -12.60 16.25 30.99
N TRP A 637 -11.56 16.53 31.79
CA TRP A 637 -11.36 15.86 33.08
C TRP A 637 -12.00 16.58 34.28
N ARG A 638 -12.57 17.77 34.10
CA ARG A 638 -13.26 18.48 35.20
C ARG A 638 -14.62 17.85 35.49
N ARG A 639 -14.82 17.39 36.73
CA ARG A 639 -16.09 16.84 37.24
C ARG A 639 -17.28 17.83 37.16
N ASN A 640 -17.03 19.14 37.00
CA ASN A 640 -18.05 20.20 37.12
C ASN A 640 -18.11 21.23 35.97
N GLY A 641 -17.51 20.99 34.80
CA GLY A 641 -17.79 21.77 33.57
C GLY A 641 -17.46 23.27 33.56
N VAL A 642 -16.66 23.79 34.51
CA VAL A 642 -16.23 25.20 34.49
C VAL A 642 -14.99 25.36 33.59
N PRO A 643 -15.01 26.20 32.54
CA PRO A 643 -13.85 26.45 31.68
C PRO A 643 -12.66 27.03 32.47
N TYR A 644 -11.45 26.80 32.00
CA TYR A 644 -10.28 27.52 32.52
C TYR A 644 -10.25 28.95 31.96
N GLU A 645 -9.96 29.95 32.79
CA GLU A 645 -9.64 31.31 32.30
C GLU A 645 -8.38 31.32 31.43
N ARG A 646 -7.42 30.45 31.74
CA ARG A 646 -6.24 30.14 30.92
C ARG A 646 -5.96 28.65 31.01
N ARG A 647 -5.89 27.97 29.87
CA ARG A 647 -5.62 26.53 29.82
C ARG A 647 -4.27 26.21 30.47
N PRO A 648 -4.23 25.35 31.50
CA PRO A 648 -2.99 25.00 32.15
C PRO A 648 -2.13 24.16 31.19
N ARG A 649 -0.81 24.33 31.28
CA ARG A 649 0.17 23.65 30.44
C ARG A 649 1.07 22.73 31.26
N SER A 650 1.70 21.77 30.61
CA SER A 650 2.67 20.87 31.24
C SER A 650 3.84 20.58 30.31
N ASN A 651 4.98 20.25 30.90
CA ASN A 651 6.18 19.85 30.18
C ASN A 651 6.10 18.37 29.85
N PHE A 652 5.99 18.07 28.56
CA PHE A 652 5.88 16.74 28.02
C PHE A 652 7.21 16.37 27.35
N GLU A 653 7.77 15.22 27.72
CA GLU A 653 9.03 14.72 27.20
C GLU A 653 8.86 14.06 25.83
N LEU A 654 9.74 14.45 24.91
CA LEU A 654 9.90 13.83 23.60
C LEU A 654 11.20 13.03 23.56
N TYR A 655 11.14 11.80 23.09
CA TYR A 655 12.31 10.96 22.86
C TYR A 655 12.94 11.23 21.48
N GLU A 656 14.20 10.83 21.30
CA GLU A 656 15.02 11.23 20.15
C GLU A 656 14.47 10.78 18.78
N ASP A 657 13.70 9.70 18.74
CA ASP A 657 13.05 9.16 17.55
C ASP A 657 11.63 9.72 17.30
N GLU A 658 11.15 10.62 18.15
CA GLU A 658 9.78 11.15 18.12
C GLU A 658 9.67 12.56 17.52
N TYR A 659 10.81 13.17 17.18
CA TYR A 659 10.85 14.50 16.60
C TYR A 659 12.00 14.71 15.60
N ILE A 660 11.84 15.73 14.76
CA ILE A 660 12.87 16.24 13.85
C ILE A 660 13.16 17.69 14.23
N ASN A 661 14.41 18.02 14.53
CA ASN A 661 14.83 19.40 14.78
C ASN A 661 14.95 20.17 13.46
N LEU A 662 14.06 21.13 13.24
CA LEU A 662 14.03 21.94 12.02
C LEU A 662 14.92 23.19 12.12
N THR A 663 15.36 23.61 13.30
CA THR A 663 16.14 24.85 13.51
C THR A 663 17.39 24.92 12.63
N TYR A 664 18.07 23.79 12.45
CA TYR A 664 19.32 23.71 11.69
C TYR A 664 19.15 23.07 10.30
N MET A 665 17.98 22.50 10.02
CA MET A 665 17.66 21.89 8.74
C MET A 665 17.50 22.96 7.65
N ASN A 666 17.71 22.62 6.38
CA ASN A 666 17.56 23.55 5.25
C ASN A 666 16.79 22.93 4.08
N SER A 667 16.33 23.78 3.17
CA SER A 667 15.54 23.40 2.00
C SER A 667 16.32 22.50 1.04
N VAL A 668 17.63 22.71 0.88
CA VAL A 668 18.48 21.88 -0.01
C VAL A 668 18.50 20.42 0.44
N TRP A 669 18.66 20.15 1.75
CA TRP A 669 18.60 18.81 2.31
C TRP A 669 17.23 18.17 2.10
N LEU A 670 16.14 18.88 2.41
CA LEU A 670 14.79 18.32 2.23
C LEU A 670 14.45 18.08 0.77
N SER A 671 14.78 19.02 -0.13
CA SER A 671 14.57 18.86 -1.57
C SER A 671 15.34 17.67 -2.12
N TRP A 672 16.56 17.44 -1.63
CA TRP A 672 17.34 16.27 -1.99
C TRP A 672 16.69 14.97 -1.47
N VAL A 673 16.26 14.91 -0.20
CA VAL A 673 15.57 13.74 0.38
C VAL A 673 14.28 13.42 -0.38
N ILE A 674 13.47 14.44 -0.64
CA ILE A 674 12.21 14.34 -1.37
C ILE A 674 12.48 13.85 -2.81
N THR A 675 13.49 14.38 -3.48
CA THR A 675 13.77 14.03 -4.88
C THR A 675 14.34 12.63 -5.03
N GLN A 676 15.28 12.24 -4.17
CA GLN A 676 16.00 10.96 -4.22
C GLN A 676 15.25 9.82 -3.52
N LYS A 677 14.17 10.11 -2.78
CA LYS A 677 13.42 9.15 -1.95
C LYS A 677 14.27 8.40 -0.91
N LYS A 678 15.39 9.01 -0.46
CA LYS A 678 16.36 8.40 0.46
C LYS A 678 16.02 8.65 1.93
N LEU A 679 14.94 8.02 2.41
CA LEU A 679 14.58 8.08 3.83
C LEU A 679 15.58 7.34 4.73
N GLY A 680 16.24 6.31 4.19
CA GLY A 680 16.99 5.36 5.02
C GLY A 680 16.05 4.47 5.83
N GLY A 681 16.58 3.81 6.87
CA GLY A 681 15.80 2.98 7.79
C GLY A 681 15.02 3.81 8.82
N TRP A 682 14.41 4.92 8.40
CA TRP A 682 13.67 5.81 9.28
C TRP A 682 12.47 5.07 9.87
N ARG A 683 12.31 5.18 11.20
CA ARG A 683 11.30 4.44 11.97
C ARG A 683 10.49 5.39 12.83
N ILE A 684 9.19 5.16 12.88
CA ILE A 684 8.24 5.84 13.77
C ILE A 684 7.47 4.76 14.53
N GLY A 685 7.46 4.84 15.87
CA GLY A 685 6.79 3.86 16.72
C GLY A 685 7.27 2.41 16.50
N GLY A 686 8.56 2.23 16.16
CA GLY A 686 9.17 0.93 15.89
C GLY A 686 8.87 0.31 14.52
N LYS A 687 8.12 1.01 13.65
CA LYS A 687 7.84 0.57 12.27
C LYS A 687 8.63 1.41 11.27
N GLU A 688 9.13 0.76 10.23
CA GLU A 688 9.80 1.44 9.12
C GLU A 688 8.80 2.30 8.34
N VAL A 689 9.27 3.48 7.93
CA VAL A 689 8.44 4.52 7.32
C VAL A 689 8.55 4.44 5.81
N ASP A 690 7.42 4.17 5.15
CA ASP A 690 7.31 4.26 3.69
C ASP A 690 7.38 5.72 3.22
N TYR A 691 7.86 5.93 1.98
CA TYR A 691 7.97 7.28 1.41
C TYR A 691 6.64 8.03 1.36
N ALA A 692 5.55 7.34 0.98
CA ALA A 692 4.19 7.89 1.03
C ALA A 692 3.81 8.42 2.43
N TYR A 693 4.23 7.74 3.51
CA TYR A 693 3.97 8.19 4.89
C TYR A 693 4.83 9.39 5.27
N ALA A 694 6.09 9.42 4.82
CA ALA A 694 7.04 10.47 5.13
C ALA A 694 6.65 11.84 4.56
N ILE A 695 5.98 11.85 3.41
CA ILE A 695 5.63 13.06 2.65
C ILE A 695 4.95 14.12 3.51
N LYS A 696 3.99 13.76 4.39
CA LYS A 696 3.30 14.76 5.22
C LYS A 696 4.28 15.50 6.15
N TYR A 697 5.26 14.81 6.73
CA TYR A 697 6.27 15.43 7.58
C TYR A 697 7.27 16.23 6.76
N LEU A 698 7.70 15.70 5.61
CA LEU A 698 8.62 16.38 4.71
C LEU A 698 8.02 17.69 4.16
N LYS A 699 6.73 17.70 3.85
CA LYS A 699 5.99 18.90 3.43
C LYS A 699 5.93 19.93 4.55
N THR A 700 5.43 19.55 5.74
CA THR A 700 5.36 20.47 6.89
C THR A 700 6.74 21.04 7.25
N ALA A 701 7.78 20.20 7.18
CA ALA A 701 9.16 20.65 7.38
C ALA A 701 9.63 21.62 6.29
N MET A 702 9.32 21.35 5.01
CA MET A 702 9.69 22.20 3.88
C MET A 702 9.00 23.57 3.96
N ASP A 703 7.70 23.60 4.26
CA ASP A 703 6.91 24.83 4.36
C ASP A 703 7.48 25.75 5.44
N PHE A 704 7.72 25.22 6.65
CA PHE A 704 8.34 25.95 7.75
C PHE A 704 9.75 26.47 7.39
N ILE A 705 10.57 25.63 6.76
CA ILE A 705 11.94 26.02 6.41
C ILE A 705 11.96 27.09 5.33
N ARG A 706 11.05 27.05 4.34
CA ARG A 706 10.95 28.07 3.29
C ARG A 706 10.58 29.43 3.86
N GLU A 707 9.58 29.49 4.74
CA GLU A 707 9.19 30.73 5.42
C GLU A 707 10.37 31.31 6.21
N ARG A 708 11.04 30.46 7.00
CA ARG A 708 12.24 30.87 7.75
C ARG A 708 13.37 31.34 6.82
N GLU A 709 13.66 30.60 5.76
CA GLU A 709 14.74 30.95 4.82
C GLU A 709 14.44 32.23 4.05
N GLU A 710 13.17 32.56 3.79
CA GLU A 710 12.78 33.83 3.18
C GLU A 710 13.11 35.01 4.10
N GLU A 711 12.77 34.90 5.40
CA GLU A 711 13.15 35.90 6.40
C GLU A 711 14.68 36.03 6.51
N GLU A 712 15.40 34.91 6.57
CA GLU A 712 16.86 34.89 6.67
C GLU A 712 17.53 35.48 5.41
N LYS A 713 17.01 35.16 4.24
CA LYS A 713 17.46 35.71 2.95
C LYS A 713 17.30 37.22 2.93
N SER A 714 16.18 37.76 3.43
CA SER A 714 15.93 39.21 3.48
C SER A 714 17.01 39.93 4.31
N LEU A 715 17.39 39.35 5.46
CA LEU A 715 18.40 39.90 6.36
C LEU A 715 19.83 39.82 5.79
N ILE A 716 20.14 38.73 5.07
CA ILE A 716 21.46 38.53 4.44
C ILE A 716 21.60 39.43 3.22
N THR A 717 20.58 39.48 2.35
CA THR A 717 20.55 40.31 1.13
C THR A 717 20.68 41.80 1.45
N ALA A 718 20.13 42.24 2.59
CA ALA A 718 20.27 43.62 3.06
C ALA A 718 21.74 44.01 3.38
N ILE A 719 22.64 43.04 3.56
CA ILE A 719 24.06 43.26 3.85
C ILE A 719 24.90 43.05 2.59
N ASP A 720 24.71 41.92 1.91
CA ASP A 720 25.38 41.60 0.66
C ASP A 720 24.47 40.69 -0.21
N PRO A 721 23.94 41.22 -1.32
CA PRO A 721 23.04 40.46 -2.18
C PRO A 721 23.72 39.29 -2.91
N THR A 722 25.04 39.36 -3.11
CA THR A 722 25.79 38.34 -3.88
C THR A 722 25.83 36.98 -3.18
N VAL A 723 25.70 36.96 -1.85
CA VAL A 723 25.70 35.73 -1.04
C VAL A 723 24.49 34.85 -1.36
N CYS A 724 23.35 35.46 -1.67
CA CYS A 724 22.08 34.75 -1.93
C CYS A 724 21.86 34.41 -3.42
N GLU A 725 22.78 34.79 -4.31
CA GLU A 725 22.78 34.36 -5.72
C GLU A 725 23.24 32.90 -5.87
N ASP A 726 24.05 32.42 -4.93
CA ASP A 726 24.45 31.01 -4.86
C ASP A 726 23.29 30.14 -4.38
N ALA A 727 22.83 29.19 -5.20
CA ALA A 727 21.77 28.26 -4.85
C ALA A 727 22.05 27.43 -3.59
N GLU A 728 23.31 27.30 -3.15
CA GLU A 728 23.71 26.57 -1.96
C GLU A 728 23.86 27.44 -0.70
N TRP A 729 23.46 28.72 -0.74
CA TRP A 729 23.50 29.59 0.43
C TRP A 729 22.78 29.02 1.68
N PRO A 730 21.64 28.30 1.58
CA PRO A 730 20.98 27.73 2.76
C PRO A 730 21.83 26.64 3.43
N LEU A 731 22.52 25.83 2.62
CA LEU A 731 23.45 24.80 3.10
C LEU A 731 24.59 25.44 3.89
N LYS A 732 25.23 26.47 3.31
CA LYS A 732 26.32 27.21 3.97
C LYS A 732 25.87 27.86 5.28
N LEU A 733 24.65 28.40 5.30
CA LEU A 733 24.08 29.01 6.49
C LEU A 733 23.82 27.97 7.59
N SER A 734 23.23 26.81 7.27
CA SER A 734 23.03 25.72 8.24
C SER A 734 24.34 25.21 8.83
N GLU A 735 25.37 25.01 8.00
CA GLU A 735 26.71 24.61 8.46
C GLU A 735 27.32 25.63 9.42
N TRP A 736 27.19 26.92 9.10
CA TRP A 736 27.66 28.01 9.94
C TRP A 736 26.89 28.09 11.27
N LYS A 737 25.56 27.94 11.23
CA LYS A 737 24.68 27.92 12.41
C LYS A 737 25.07 26.78 13.36
N LEU A 738 25.27 25.57 12.84
CA LEU A 738 25.72 24.42 13.62
C LEU A 738 27.10 24.66 14.25
N LYS A 739 28.07 25.16 13.47
CA LYS A 739 29.44 25.44 13.96
C LYS A 739 29.47 26.53 15.04
N LYS A 740 28.60 27.54 14.94
CA LYS A 740 28.59 28.70 15.84
C LYS A 740 27.51 28.65 16.93
N GLY A 741 26.66 27.62 16.95
CA GLY A 741 25.54 27.50 17.89
C GLY A 741 24.50 28.62 17.73
N VAL A 742 24.24 29.06 16.50
CA VAL A 742 23.30 30.15 16.20
C VAL A 742 21.98 29.58 15.72
N ARG A 743 20.89 29.89 16.43
CA ARG A 743 19.54 29.41 16.10
C ARG A 743 18.80 30.32 15.12
N VAL A 744 18.72 31.61 15.47
CA VAL A 744 17.98 32.63 14.71
C VAL A 744 18.96 33.62 14.09
N ILE A 745 18.79 33.90 12.81
CA ILE A 745 19.55 34.96 12.15
C ILE A 745 18.90 36.30 12.45
N THR A 746 19.60 37.13 13.22
CA THR A 746 19.29 38.54 13.40
C THR A 746 20.18 39.37 12.48
N ALA A 747 19.90 40.67 12.32
CA ALA A 747 20.76 41.57 11.55
C ALA A 747 22.25 41.53 11.99
N TYR A 748 22.51 41.28 13.28
CA TYR A 748 23.87 41.10 13.79
C TYR A 748 24.49 39.77 13.31
N GLN A 749 23.74 38.67 13.37
CA GLN A 749 24.24 37.36 12.93
C GLN A 749 24.43 37.31 11.42
N ALA A 750 23.54 37.94 10.65
CA ALA A 750 23.65 38.04 9.21
C ALA A 750 24.99 38.70 8.79
N LYS A 751 25.43 39.76 9.49
CA LYS A 751 26.74 40.38 9.25
C LYS A 751 27.90 39.42 9.51
N ARG A 752 27.82 38.62 10.57
CA ARG A 752 28.84 37.62 10.90
C ARG A 752 28.88 36.49 9.89
N PHE A 753 27.72 36.09 9.35
CA PHE A 753 27.63 35.07 8.31
C PHE A 753 28.24 35.56 7.00
N VAL A 754 27.83 36.74 6.50
CA VAL A 754 28.38 37.34 5.28
C VAL A 754 29.90 37.47 5.37
N LYS A 755 30.41 37.96 6.51
CA LYS A 755 31.85 38.03 6.75
C LYS A 755 32.53 36.65 6.69
N ALA A 756 31.94 35.63 7.31
CA ALA A 756 32.47 34.27 7.26
C ALA A 756 32.46 33.66 5.85
N VAL A 757 31.49 34.00 5.01
CA VAL A 757 31.44 33.57 3.60
C VAL A 757 32.54 34.26 2.79
N GLN A 758 32.79 35.55 3.03
CA GLN A 758 33.83 36.33 2.35
C GLN A 758 35.26 35.93 2.76
N GLU A 759 35.47 35.51 4.03
CA GLU A 759 36.77 35.08 4.55
C GLU A 759 37.18 33.65 4.12
N GLY A 760 36.26 32.86 3.55
CA GLY A 760 36.51 31.47 3.13
C GLY A 760 36.65 30.48 4.29
N PRO A 761 36.73 29.16 4.02
CA PRO A 761 36.73 28.11 5.05
C PRO A 761 38.10 27.96 5.74
N GLY A 762 38.58 29.02 6.38
CA GLY A 762 39.91 29.08 6.99
C GLY A 762 40.05 30.19 8.04
N ALA A 763 39.19 30.17 9.07
CA ALA A 763 39.41 30.84 10.35
C ALA A 763 38.76 30.07 11.50
#